data_AF-E4TV59-F1
#
_entry.id   AF-E4TV59-F1
#
_cell.length_a   1.000
_cell.length_b   1.000
_cell.length_c   1.000
_cell.angle_alpha   90.00
_cell.angle_beta   90.00
_cell.angle_gamma   90.00
#
_symmetry.space_group_name_H-M   'P 1'
#
loop_
_entity.id
_entity.type
_entity.pdbx_description
1 polymer ?
#
loop_
_entity_poly.entity_id
_entity_poly.type
_entity_poly.pdbx_seq_one_letter_code
_entity_poly.pdbx_strand_id
1 'polypeptide(L)'
;MKKTFTLAICIIFLGFNAVNAQVFKKFDPVICPVDHNSYDTFVPPPEKFQALAARGVTNQSTESTANIIVNYNGFSEEAKVAYQYAVDIWASILKSPVTIHVNANYVPLGQGVLGSAGPSDFVRDFDGAPVQNTFYPIALAEKIAGKDLNKPGNPDINSNFNSDFNFYLGTDGNPPAGQYDFVSIVLHELGHGLGFIGLASYENSQGSWSAGETGKTSIYTEFVNLGDGTPIIDLPDNSEETGDALTSNNLFFNGPISVNQLGEEPKLYTPSTWNGGSSYSHLDENEYGPGNENSLMSPQFGAGEAIHAPGITYELFADMGWIHTYMQHQNGNQITENINDDFVVDLSVFSDTTFNEKVPELVYSLDDFQSSNNIVMTDTGNGKDFTASIPNPGETSTIKYYFQGVEDGTGRNYTAPADAPNKFYTVNIVALQDKSLPYTLAEGGDFETNASDWQSIIINGNENHWEYGQPGNVLNSAISGNNVWKTKLSEDIGFADLNSSSALVSPTFDFSSENENIELSFNFMMANATTTNGFFNQGPFGLQMEFSLDRGQTWEVLGTQDDPRAENWYNFRENSPSVFSINDNSGWIEQTYEVNNGDTTLLPLNAKYNVSFLGGNQNVNFRLVFYVVQDFPEAGYEADGVLVDDFEILSSDPTADFISTSTALNYTGDQINFEYISAGATSYSWDFGDGNTSNQENPSHSYASGGVYDVSLTITSDAGNATVVKENLIKIIPTRQVPYQLEDGGNLEQAEVDFSIQNVSGTGFVLGRSEITGKAGTASGDFAFVTAPDAELYENNSEAYIYTPEFDFKSLGDYQFSFETNYQFEDNWDGFIVEYTVDRGENWIKLKDELEDNWYTQISDPQSVFGNEVPIFSGNTENEFVKKFTDVSFLAGAERVSFRIKFLTDAAEVDAGMAIDNFEILGPLAGPAIPDFSAEVEYACEGATIVFSNESLGSIKDLQWDFGEGAEPQFASGTGPHEIKFSTAGSYDVTLTAEDLNGAFVTETKEEFINIGLNHFPSISIGERSNDFTVLLTASEGESYQWFLNGDSIPDATEQTYLAIEDGQYYVAVLVENCVGFSNVDNIITSNDSPLARSFSAFPNPLNKNRALNISFENEYLGDYNVEVYSLNGRRIFSEKFNKVSTQEVQEIDLKKAIEGLYLVRVTTGSQSTQIKVLIE
;
A
#
# COMPACT_ATOMS: atom_id res chain seq x y z
N MET A 1 -58.87 19.50 -1.67
CA MET A 1 -59.33 19.62 -0.27
C MET A 1 -58.09 19.67 0.61
N LYS A 2 -57.96 20.73 1.42
CA LYS A 2 -56.84 21.04 2.31
C LYS A 2 -56.55 19.91 3.31
N LYS A 3 -55.28 19.74 3.69
CA LYS A 3 -54.81 19.59 5.09
C LYS A 3 -53.26 19.66 5.10
N THR A 4 -52.69 20.86 5.22
CA THR A 4 -51.98 21.41 6.41
C THR A 4 -50.78 20.59 6.87
N PHE A 5 -49.58 21.11 6.54
CA PHE A 5 -48.29 20.84 7.17
C PHE A 5 -48.32 21.33 8.63
N THR A 6 -47.88 20.49 9.57
CA THR A 6 -47.47 20.91 10.91
C THR A 6 -45.98 20.62 11.02
N LEU A 7 -45.19 21.70 11.11
CA LEU A 7 -43.75 21.69 11.34
C LEU A 7 -43.50 21.23 12.78
N ALA A 8 -42.92 20.04 12.97
CA ALA A 8 -42.39 19.61 14.26
C ALA A 8 -40.94 20.11 14.35
N ILE A 9 -40.72 21.10 15.21
CA ILE A 9 -39.41 21.57 15.62
C ILE A 9 -38.74 20.41 16.38
N CYS A 10 -37.77 19.75 15.76
CA CYS A 10 -36.79 18.94 16.50
C CYS A 10 -35.75 19.90 17.06
N ILE A 11 -35.88 20.19 18.36
CA ILE A 11 -34.82 20.79 19.16
C ILE A 11 -33.75 19.71 19.28
N ILE A 12 -32.67 19.82 18.48
CA ILE A 12 -31.44 19.10 18.75
C ILE A 12 -30.85 19.77 20.00
N PHE A 13 -30.91 19.06 21.13
CA PHE A 13 -30.09 19.40 22.30
C PHE A 13 -28.65 19.10 21.90
N LEU A 14 -27.94 20.11 21.40
CA LEU A 14 -26.48 20.13 21.40
C LEU A 14 -26.07 20.19 22.87
N GLY A 15 -25.56 19.09 23.39
CA GLY A 15 -24.83 19.07 24.66
C GLY A 15 -23.56 19.89 24.49
N PHE A 16 -23.65 21.19 24.76
CA PHE A 16 -22.49 22.02 25.03
C PHE A 16 -21.84 21.47 26.32
N ASN A 17 -20.78 20.68 26.19
CA ASN A 17 -19.80 20.58 27.26
C ASN A 17 -18.96 21.86 27.20
N ALA A 18 -19.47 22.92 27.81
CA ALA A 18 -18.64 24.05 28.15
C ALA A 18 -17.56 23.53 29.12
N VAL A 19 -16.30 23.57 28.69
CA VAL A 19 -15.20 23.53 29.66
C VAL A 19 -15.39 24.77 30.52
N ASN A 20 -15.90 24.61 31.74
CA ASN A 20 -15.97 25.71 32.68
C ASN A 20 -14.53 26.16 32.90
N ALA A 21 -14.19 27.37 32.44
CA ALA A 21 -12.91 27.98 32.75
C ALA A 21 -12.80 28.08 34.28
N GLN A 22 -11.68 27.64 34.84
CA GLN A 22 -11.40 27.77 36.27
C GLN A 22 -11.61 29.22 36.73
N VAL A 23 -12.39 29.39 37.80
CA VAL A 23 -12.76 30.73 38.30
C VAL A 23 -12.05 30.99 39.61
N PHE A 24 -11.20 32.02 39.63
CA PHE A 24 -10.52 32.50 40.83
C PHE A 24 -11.30 33.62 41.50
N LYS A 25 -11.39 33.58 42.82
CA LYS A 25 -12.05 34.62 43.61
C LYS A 25 -11.33 34.87 44.93
N LYS A 26 -11.30 36.14 45.34
CA LYS A 26 -10.73 36.58 46.60
C LYS A 26 -11.83 36.92 47.58
N PHE A 27 -11.61 36.54 48.83
CA PHE A 27 -12.49 36.87 49.95
C PHE A 27 -11.68 37.51 51.06
N ASP A 28 -12.37 38.28 51.91
CA ASP A 28 -11.73 38.90 53.05
C ASP A 28 -11.24 37.83 54.04
N PRO A 29 -10.04 38.00 54.62
CA PRO A 29 -9.50 37.04 55.58
C PRO A 29 -10.31 37.03 56.89
N VAL A 30 -10.23 35.92 57.60
CA VAL A 30 -10.77 35.80 58.97
C VAL A 30 -9.91 36.62 59.92
N ILE A 31 -10.52 37.16 60.98
CA ILE A 31 -9.83 37.97 61.99
C ILE A 31 -9.92 37.22 63.32
N CYS A 32 -8.81 37.13 64.04
CA CYS A 32 -8.76 36.63 65.41
C CYS A 32 -8.83 37.78 66.44
N PRO A 33 -9.99 38.06 67.05
CA PRO A 33 -10.13 39.03 68.11
C PRO A 33 -9.54 38.55 69.45
N VAL A 34 -9.25 39.53 70.31
CA VAL A 34 -8.79 39.29 71.68
C VAL A 34 -9.95 38.89 72.61
N ASP A 35 -9.75 37.85 73.42
CA ASP A 35 -10.48 37.69 74.68
C ASP A 35 -9.75 38.44 75.79
N HIS A 36 -10.49 39.24 76.54
CA HIS A 36 -10.00 40.05 77.65
C HIS A 36 -9.82 39.27 78.96
N ASN A 37 -10.17 37.98 78.98
CA ASN A 37 -9.88 37.10 80.09
C ASN A 37 -8.42 36.58 80.07
N SER A 38 -7.99 36.00 81.19
CA SER A 38 -6.68 35.36 81.30
C SER A 38 -6.84 33.92 81.79
N TYR A 39 -6.11 33.02 81.16
CA TYR A 39 -6.14 31.58 81.37
C TYR A 39 -4.76 31.04 81.77
N ASP A 40 -4.69 29.75 82.06
CA ASP A 40 -3.46 28.99 82.34
C ASP A 40 -3.67 27.58 81.76
N THR A 41 -3.66 27.50 80.43
CA THR A 41 -3.99 26.28 79.68
C THR A 41 -2.88 25.98 78.68
N PHE A 42 -2.48 24.71 78.62
CA PHE A 42 -1.56 24.21 77.59
C PHE A 42 -2.07 22.90 77.00
N VAL A 43 -2.31 22.89 75.69
CA VAL A 43 -2.57 21.68 74.91
C VAL A 43 -1.33 21.40 74.06
N PRO A 44 -0.66 20.24 74.24
CA PRO A 44 0.57 19.93 73.51
C PRO A 44 0.31 19.62 72.03
N PRO A 45 1.32 19.74 71.15
CA PRO A 45 1.17 19.41 69.74
C PRO A 45 0.93 17.91 69.48
N PRO A 46 0.50 17.50 68.28
CA PRO A 46 0.22 16.10 67.95
C PRO A 46 1.41 15.16 68.21
N GLU A 47 1.12 13.90 68.57
CA GLU A 47 2.16 12.90 68.87
C GLU A 47 3.17 12.73 67.73
N LYS A 48 2.72 12.82 66.47
CA LYS A 48 3.58 12.73 65.29
C LYS A 48 4.62 13.85 65.27
N PHE A 49 4.22 15.08 65.57
CA PHE A 49 5.13 16.21 65.70
C PHE A 49 6.11 15.99 66.87
N GLN A 50 5.61 15.59 68.03
CA GLN A 50 6.46 15.33 69.21
C GLN A 50 7.52 14.25 68.94
N ALA A 51 7.16 13.20 68.21
CA ALA A 51 8.08 12.13 67.83
C ALA A 51 9.18 12.60 66.86
N LEU A 52 8.85 13.46 65.90
CA LEU A 52 9.81 14.08 64.97
C LEU A 52 10.74 15.04 65.72
N ALA A 53 10.17 15.90 66.57
CA ALA A 53 10.93 16.85 67.38
C ALA A 53 11.91 16.14 68.34
N ALA A 54 11.49 15.03 68.97
CA ALA A 54 12.32 14.24 69.87
C ALA A 54 13.54 13.58 69.18
N ARG A 55 13.48 13.39 67.85
CA ARG A 55 14.59 12.87 67.04
C ARG A 55 15.56 13.97 66.59
N GLY A 56 15.34 15.23 66.98
CA GLY A 56 16.16 16.37 66.56
C GLY A 56 16.00 16.71 65.08
N VAL A 57 14.89 16.30 64.48
CA VAL A 57 14.59 16.56 63.07
C VAL A 57 14.03 17.98 62.97
N THR A 58 14.88 18.94 62.61
CA THR A 58 14.48 20.32 62.33
C THR A 58 14.59 20.60 60.84
N ASN A 59 13.50 21.10 60.23
CA ASN A 59 13.32 21.53 58.82
C ASN A 59 13.57 20.47 57.72
N GLN A 60 12.52 20.20 56.92
CA GLN A 60 12.57 19.46 55.64
C GLN A 60 13.29 18.08 55.69
N SER A 61 12.87 17.21 56.61
CA SER A 61 13.25 15.80 56.51
C SER A 61 12.37 15.05 55.51
N THR A 62 12.88 13.95 54.95
CA THR A 62 12.11 12.99 54.16
C THR A 62 10.95 12.33 54.93
N GLU A 63 10.78 12.61 56.23
CA GLU A 63 9.65 12.13 57.05
C GLU A 63 8.48 13.14 57.13
N SER A 64 8.65 14.41 56.69
CA SER A 64 7.54 15.38 56.56
C SER A 64 6.76 15.11 55.27
N THR A 65 5.43 15.21 55.35
CA THR A 65 4.53 14.81 54.27
C THR A 65 3.92 15.97 53.48
N ALA A 66 4.18 17.22 53.88
CA ALA A 66 3.84 18.44 53.13
C ALA A 66 4.98 19.46 53.26
N ASN A 67 5.32 20.14 52.17
CA ASN A 67 6.33 21.20 52.18
C ASN A 67 5.64 22.57 52.29
N ILE A 68 5.92 23.34 53.34
CA ILE A 68 5.36 24.68 53.54
C ILE A 68 6.49 25.70 53.59
N ILE A 69 6.48 26.67 52.66
CA ILE A 69 7.51 27.72 52.54
C ILE A 69 6.90 29.05 52.94
N VAL A 70 7.52 29.71 53.92
CA VAL A 70 7.05 31.00 54.43
C VAL A 70 7.96 32.14 53.98
N ASN A 71 7.35 33.18 53.41
CA ASN A 71 7.97 34.48 53.22
C ASN A 71 7.67 35.38 54.43
N TYR A 72 8.70 35.65 55.25
CA TYR A 72 8.57 36.43 56.49
C TYR A 72 8.83 37.92 56.27
N ASN A 73 7.82 38.76 56.46
CA ASN A 73 7.91 40.21 56.35
C ASN A 73 7.75 40.88 57.73
N GLY A 74 8.78 41.60 58.20
CA GLY A 74 8.71 42.40 59.45
C GLY A 74 8.92 41.64 60.76
N PHE A 75 9.13 40.32 60.73
CA PHE A 75 9.33 39.48 61.91
C PHE A 75 10.74 39.61 62.52
N SER A 76 10.85 39.53 63.85
CA SER A 76 12.12 39.27 64.54
C SER A 76 12.53 37.79 64.39
N GLU A 77 13.79 37.46 64.70
CA GLU A 77 14.27 36.07 64.62
C GLU A 77 13.52 35.15 65.60
N GLU A 78 13.21 35.64 66.80
CA GLU A 78 12.43 34.88 67.79
C GLU A 78 11.00 34.63 67.30
N ALA A 79 10.38 35.63 66.66
CA ALA A 79 9.03 35.49 66.10
C ALA A 79 9.00 34.54 64.89
N LYS A 80 10.06 34.52 64.07
CA LYS A 80 10.21 33.54 62.98
C LYS A 80 10.30 32.11 63.53
N VAL A 81 11.05 31.89 64.62
CA VAL A 81 11.16 30.56 65.24
C VAL A 81 9.82 30.08 65.76
N ALA A 82 9.07 30.94 66.45
CA ALA A 82 7.73 30.61 66.94
C ALA A 82 6.74 30.34 65.79
N TYR A 83 6.78 31.15 64.73
CA TYR A 83 5.95 30.92 63.55
C TYR A 83 6.29 29.59 62.86
N GLN A 84 7.59 29.34 62.64
CA GLN A 84 8.05 28.11 61.99
C GLN A 84 7.65 26.88 62.79
N TYR A 85 7.65 26.95 64.13
CA TYR A 85 7.16 25.85 64.98
C TYR A 85 5.69 25.51 64.70
N ALA A 86 4.82 26.52 64.50
CA ALA A 86 3.42 26.31 64.11
C ALA A 86 3.30 25.71 62.69
N VAL A 87 4.14 26.15 61.76
CA VAL A 87 4.23 25.59 60.40
C VAL A 87 4.63 24.12 60.44
N ASP A 88 5.63 23.79 61.26
CA ASP A 88 6.14 22.42 61.40
C ASP A 88 5.08 21.47 62.00
N ILE A 89 4.21 21.97 62.88
CA ILE A 89 3.04 21.21 63.37
C ILE A 89 2.13 20.83 62.20
N TRP A 90 1.69 21.81 61.39
CA TRP A 90 0.86 21.54 60.21
C TRP A 90 1.56 20.63 59.19
N ALA A 91 2.82 20.90 58.86
CA ALA A 91 3.63 20.11 57.93
C ALA A 91 3.88 18.67 58.42
N SER A 92 3.74 18.40 59.73
CA SER A 92 3.86 17.06 60.27
C SER A 92 2.62 16.20 60.05
N ILE A 93 1.43 16.79 59.93
CA ILE A 93 0.16 16.06 59.84
C ILE A 93 -0.50 16.13 58.45
N LEU A 94 -0.27 17.21 57.71
CA LEU A 94 -0.75 17.37 56.34
C LEU A 94 0.08 16.53 55.37
N LYS A 95 -0.58 16.08 54.29
CA LYS A 95 0.06 15.44 53.15
C LYS A 95 -0.15 16.33 51.93
N SER A 96 0.90 16.74 51.25
CA SER A 96 0.76 17.47 49.98
C SER A 96 1.91 17.19 49.02
N PRO A 97 1.60 16.85 47.74
CA PRO A 97 2.61 16.76 46.70
C PRO A 97 3.02 18.15 46.18
N VAL A 98 2.22 19.18 46.44
CA VAL A 98 2.47 20.58 46.05
C VAL A 98 2.98 21.36 47.25
N THR A 99 3.92 22.28 47.01
CA THR A 99 4.47 23.14 48.06
C THR A 99 3.46 24.22 48.41
N ILE A 100 3.17 24.40 49.71
CA ILE A 100 2.28 25.45 50.18
C ILE A 100 3.09 26.71 50.47
N HIS A 101 2.79 27.80 49.77
CA HIS A 101 3.44 29.09 49.90
C HIS A 101 2.66 30.02 50.83
N VAL A 102 3.31 30.50 51.89
CA VAL A 102 2.70 31.39 52.87
C VAL A 102 3.39 32.75 52.83
N ASN A 103 2.62 33.82 52.68
CA ASN A 103 3.09 35.19 52.86
C ASN A 103 2.68 35.69 54.25
N ALA A 104 3.65 35.83 55.15
CA ALA A 104 3.42 36.21 56.54
C ALA A 104 3.90 37.64 56.80
N ASN A 105 3.04 38.48 57.36
CA ASN A 105 3.32 39.89 57.65
C ASN A 105 3.18 40.18 59.15
N TYR A 106 4.18 40.82 59.74
CA TYR A 106 4.16 41.30 61.12
C TYR A 106 3.99 42.82 61.14
N VAL A 107 2.75 43.29 61.31
CA VAL A 107 2.34 44.68 61.05
C VAL A 107 1.29 45.15 62.06
N PRO A 108 1.12 46.47 62.29
CA PRO A 108 0.04 46.98 63.15
C PRO A 108 -1.35 46.67 62.58
N LEU A 109 -2.24 46.01 63.36
CA LEU A 109 -3.61 45.65 62.94
C LEU A 109 -4.73 46.40 63.68
N GLY A 110 -4.39 47.30 64.61
CA GLY A 110 -5.35 48.01 65.45
C GLY A 110 -5.57 47.34 66.82
N GLN A 111 -6.35 47.99 67.70
CA GLN A 111 -6.61 47.44 69.03
C GLN A 111 -7.62 46.31 68.97
N GLY A 112 -7.29 45.17 69.59
CA GLY A 112 -8.19 44.04 69.77
C GLY A 112 -8.15 42.96 68.69
N VAL A 113 -7.22 43.06 67.72
CA VAL A 113 -6.98 42.03 66.70
C VAL A 113 -5.61 41.41 66.93
N LEU A 114 -5.56 40.09 67.09
CA LEU A 114 -4.32 39.32 67.30
C LEU A 114 -3.67 38.96 65.97
N GLY A 115 -4.47 38.44 65.04
CA GLY A 115 -4.04 38.00 63.72
C GLY A 115 -5.18 38.08 62.71
N SER A 116 -4.83 37.83 61.46
CA SER A 116 -5.79 37.60 60.38
C SER A 116 -5.13 36.83 59.25
N ALA A 117 -5.79 35.77 58.78
CA ALA A 117 -5.34 34.99 57.65
C ALA A 117 -6.50 34.41 56.84
N GLY A 118 -6.16 34.02 55.63
CA GLY A 118 -7.07 33.31 54.74
C GLY A 118 -6.34 32.82 53.49
N PRO A 119 -7.03 32.00 52.69
CA PRO A 119 -6.54 31.61 51.37
C PRO A 119 -6.33 32.87 50.53
N SER A 120 -5.24 32.93 49.78
CA SER A 120 -4.96 34.07 48.90
C SER A 120 -5.95 34.18 47.75
N ASP A 121 -6.47 33.03 47.33
CA ASP A 121 -7.47 32.83 46.31
C ASP A 121 -8.33 31.59 46.65
N PHE A 122 -9.53 31.55 46.11
CA PHE A 122 -10.39 30.36 46.01
C PHE A 122 -10.59 30.04 44.55
N VAL A 123 -10.62 28.75 44.23
CA VAL A 123 -10.80 28.27 42.85
C VAL A 123 -11.91 27.23 42.79
N ARG A 124 -12.73 27.31 41.75
CA ARG A 124 -13.72 26.28 41.39
C ARG A 124 -13.51 25.81 39.97
N ASP A 125 -14.10 24.66 39.66
CA ASP A 125 -14.09 24.03 38.33
C ASP A 125 -12.67 23.72 37.82
N PHE A 126 -11.75 23.35 38.73
CA PHE A 126 -10.43 22.83 38.41
C PHE A 126 -10.48 21.30 38.24
N ASP A 127 -9.49 20.76 37.54
CA ASP A 127 -9.43 19.31 37.29
C ASP A 127 -9.16 18.53 38.59
N GLY A 128 -9.96 17.48 38.81
CA GLY A 128 -9.94 16.70 40.05
C GLY A 128 -10.83 17.22 41.19
N ALA A 129 -11.56 18.34 41.03
CA ALA A 129 -12.46 18.85 42.05
C ALA A 129 -13.53 17.80 42.47
N PRO A 130 -13.60 17.40 43.76
CA PRO A 130 -14.55 16.39 44.25
C PRO A 130 -16.02 16.78 44.11
N VAL A 131 -16.32 18.08 44.26
CA VAL A 131 -17.66 18.65 44.14
C VAL A 131 -17.61 19.75 43.08
N GLN A 132 -18.45 19.58 42.05
CA GLN A 132 -18.53 20.53 40.94
C GLN A 132 -19.16 21.85 41.38
N ASN A 133 -18.79 22.95 40.71
CA ASN A 133 -19.34 24.28 40.99
C ASN A 133 -19.08 24.82 42.41
N THR A 134 -18.10 24.26 43.10
CA THR A 134 -17.78 24.54 44.50
C THR A 134 -16.38 25.14 44.62
N PHE A 135 -16.25 26.19 45.42
CA PHE A 135 -14.99 26.89 45.65
C PHE A 135 -14.14 26.19 46.70
N TYR A 136 -12.88 25.97 46.37
CA TYR A 136 -11.86 25.40 47.24
C TYR A 136 -10.80 26.45 47.55
N PRO A 137 -10.31 26.52 48.81
CA PRO A 137 -9.08 27.24 49.14
C PRO A 137 -7.94 26.83 48.21
N ILE A 138 -7.17 27.79 47.69
CA ILE A 138 -6.17 27.51 46.66
C ILE A 138 -5.15 26.42 47.06
N ALA A 139 -4.65 26.43 48.31
CA ALA A 139 -3.73 25.40 48.81
C ALA A 139 -4.34 23.97 48.76
N LEU A 140 -5.64 23.85 49.08
CA LEU A 140 -6.36 22.57 49.00
C LEU A 140 -6.64 22.19 47.55
N ALA A 141 -7.01 23.14 46.71
CA ALA A 141 -7.25 22.89 45.29
C ALA A 141 -5.97 22.40 44.58
N GLU A 142 -4.82 23.00 44.88
CA GLU A 142 -3.51 22.62 44.34
C GLU A 142 -3.08 21.24 44.84
N LYS A 143 -3.31 20.95 46.12
CA LYS A 143 -3.19 19.61 46.69
C LYS A 143 -4.02 18.59 45.90
N ILE A 144 -5.27 18.89 45.60
CA ILE A 144 -6.18 17.98 44.85
C ILE A 144 -5.78 17.88 43.37
N ALA A 145 -5.33 18.97 42.76
CA ALA A 145 -4.88 18.98 41.36
C ALA A 145 -3.49 18.35 41.18
N GLY A 146 -2.70 18.22 42.26
CA GLY A 146 -1.33 17.73 42.23
C GLY A 146 -0.32 18.71 41.61
N LYS A 147 -0.74 19.97 41.35
CA LYS A 147 0.08 21.03 40.73
C LYS A 147 -0.36 22.40 41.24
N ASP A 148 0.54 23.39 41.13
CA ASP A 148 0.20 24.80 41.34
C ASP A 148 -0.86 25.25 40.31
N LEU A 149 -1.92 25.92 40.79
CA LEU A 149 -3.03 26.42 40.00
C LEU A 149 -2.95 27.95 39.89
N ASN A 150 -2.37 28.61 40.90
CA ASN A 150 -2.10 30.04 40.86
C ASN A 150 -0.79 30.35 40.09
N LYS A 151 -0.46 31.64 39.93
CA LYS A 151 0.76 32.03 39.19
C LYS A 151 2.01 31.67 40.00
N PRO A 152 3.07 31.14 39.37
CA PRO A 152 4.31 30.79 40.07
C PRO A 152 4.83 31.92 40.95
N GLY A 153 5.04 31.63 42.24
CA GLY A 153 5.51 32.59 43.23
C GLY A 153 4.42 33.43 43.90
N ASN A 154 3.14 33.26 43.55
CA ASN A 154 2.05 33.74 44.39
C ASN A 154 1.99 32.93 45.69
N PRO A 155 1.63 33.55 46.82
CA PRO A 155 1.34 32.79 48.02
C PRO A 155 -0.04 32.14 47.93
N ASP A 156 -0.22 31.01 48.59
CA ASP A 156 -1.49 30.30 48.76
C ASP A 156 -2.24 30.79 50.00
N ILE A 157 -1.48 31.26 51.00
CA ILE A 157 -1.99 31.81 52.24
C ILE A 157 -1.41 33.19 52.46
N ASN A 158 -2.27 34.17 52.74
CA ASN A 158 -1.86 35.46 53.26
C ASN A 158 -2.20 35.53 54.75
N SER A 159 -1.21 35.86 55.58
CA SER A 159 -1.39 35.99 57.02
C SER A 159 -0.75 37.27 57.55
N ASN A 160 -1.42 37.91 58.51
CA ASN A 160 -1.03 39.15 59.14
C ASN A 160 -1.12 38.99 60.66
N PHE A 161 -0.11 39.45 61.38
CA PHE A 161 -0.03 39.36 62.84
C PHE A 161 0.30 40.70 63.45
N ASN A 162 -0.39 41.05 64.54
CA ASN A 162 -0.34 42.39 65.10
C ASN A 162 1.00 42.69 65.79
N SER A 163 1.84 43.50 65.16
CA SER A 163 3.16 43.86 65.70
C SER A 163 3.11 44.69 66.98
N ASP A 164 1.95 45.29 67.31
CA ASP A 164 1.77 46.12 68.51
C ASP A 164 1.32 45.28 69.73
N PHE A 165 1.13 43.97 69.57
CA PHE A 165 0.58 43.09 70.59
C PHE A 165 1.66 42.40 71.43
N ASN A 166 1.35 42.12 72.70
CA ASN A 166 2.29 41.53 73.66
C ASN A 166 2.30 39.99 73.54
N PHE A 167 2.96 39.48 72.51
CA PHE A 167 3.06 38.04 72.27
C PHE A 167 4.15 37.36 73.10
N TYR A 168 3.84 36.14 73.53
CA TYR A 168 4.81 35.16 74.00
C TYR A 168 5.35 34.38 72.81
N LEU A 169 6.65 34.50 72.54
CA LEU A 169 7.33 33.88 71.38
C LEU A 169 8.01 32.54 71.74
N GLY A 170 7.75 31.99 72.92
CA GLY A 170 8.26 30.68 73.31
C GLY A 170 7.45 29.53 72.70
N THR A 171 8.08 28.39 72.46
CA THR A 171 7.44 27.19 71.89
C THR A 171 7.11 26.13 72.95
N ASP A 172 7.27 26.45 74.23
CA ASP A 172 7.04 25.54 75.37
C ASP A 172 5.61 25.62 75.93
N GLY A 173 4.78 26.50 75.36
CA GLY A 173 3.38 26.67 75.76
C GLY A 173 3.18 27.25 77.15
N ASN A 174 4.15 28.01 77.66
CA ASN A 174 4.10 28.60 79.01
C ASN A 174 4.10 30.15 78.98
N PRO A 175 3.08 30.79 78.39
CA PRO A 175 2.98 32.24 78.30
C PRO A 175 2.92 32.91 79.69
N PRO A 176 3.80 33.89 79.98
CA PRO A 176 3.70 34.71 81.17
C PRO A 176 2.37 35.48 81.25
N ALA A 177 1.92 35.80 82.48
CA ALA A 177 0.67 36.51 82.69
C ALA A 177 0.55 37.80 81.84
N GLY A 178 -0.54 37.92 81.09
CA GLY A 178 -0.82 39.05 80.19
C GLY A 178 -0.12 38.99 78.83
N GLN A 179 0.57 37.89 78.51
CA GLN A 179 1.05 37.57 77.17
C GLN A 179 0.14 36.55 76.49
N TYR A 180 0.12 36.60 75.16
CA TYR A 180 -0.69 35.72 74.32
C TYR A 180 0.25 34.78 73.56
N ASP A 181 -0.06 33.49 73.52
CA ASP A 181 0.81 32.50 72.89
C ASP A 181 0.84 32.70 71.36
N PHE A 182 2.00 33.06 70.83
CA PHE A 182 2.13 33.37 69.41
C PHE A 182 1.96 32.15 68.53
N VAL A 183 2.42 30.98 69.00
CA VAL A 183 2.33 29.72 68.25
C VAL A 183 0.85 29.37 68.03
N SER A 184 0.01 29.44 69.05
CA SER A 184 -1.43 29.18 68.93
C SER A 184 -2.11 30.10 67.93
N ILE A 185 -1.80 31.39 67.97
CA ILE A 185 -2.39 32.36 67.06
C ILE A 185 -1.93 32.07 65.61
N VAL A 186 -0.64 31.80 65.39
CA VAL A 186 -0.16 31.41 64.05
C VAL A 186 -0.82 30.12 63.59
N LEU A 187 -0.95 29.11 64.46
CA LEU A 187 -1.53 27.82 64.12
C LEU A 187 -3.01 27.95 63.74
N HIS A 188 -3.77 28.76 64.48
CA HIS A 188 -5.17 29.12 64.21
C HIS A 188 -5.33 29.83 62.86
N GLU A 189 -4.55 30.87 62.63
CA GLU A 189 -4.60 31.67 61.40
C GLU A 189 -4.20 30.84 60.16
N LEU A 190 -3.19 29.98 60.30
CA LEU A 190 -2.86 29.02 59.24
C LEU A 190 -4.02 28.03 58.99
N GLY A 191 -4.79 27.66 60.01
CA GLY A 191 -6.01 26.88 59.85
C GLY A 191 -7.04 27.55 58.93
N HIS A 192 -7.29 28.85 59.10
CA HIS A 192 -8.13 29.60 58.16
C HIS A 192 -7.55 29.63 56.76
N GLY A 193 -6.23 29.86 56.64
CA GLY A 193 -5.51 29.81 55.37
C GLY A 193 -5.61 28.47 54.62
N LEU A 194 -5.61 27.37 55.36
CA LEU A 194 -5.70 26.00 54.82
C LEU A 194 -7.13 25.57 54.46
N GLY A 195 -8.15 26.28 54.97
CA GLY A 195 -9.51 26.10 54.52
C GLY A 195 -10.61 26.12 55.58
N PHE A 196 -10.31 26.34 56.85
CA PHE A 196 -11.35 26.50 57.87
C PHE A 196 -12.00 27.87 57.74
N ILE A 197 -12.71 28.12 56.65
CA ILE A 197 -13.26 29.44 56.34
C ILE A 197 -14.55 29.27 55.54
N GLY A 198 -15.65 29.66 56.17
CA GLY A 198 -16.95 29.67 55.54
C GLY A 198 -17.18 30.99 54.81
N LEU A 199 -17.70 30.92 53.59
CA LEU A 199 -17.91 32.10 52.73
C LEU A 199 -19.35 32.65 52.81
N ALA A 200 -20.12 32.22 53.80
CA ALA A 200 -21.47 32.71 54.04
C ALA A 200 -21.45 34.17 54.51
N SER A 201 -22.51 34.91 54.19
CA SER A 201 -22.67 36.32 54.56
C SER A 201 -24.06 36.61 55.13
N TYR A 202 -24.17 37.68 55.91
CA TYR A 202 -25.44 38.13 56.51
C TYR A 202 -25.53 39.66 56.45
N GLU A 203 -26.53 40.17 55.74
CA GLU A 203 -26.81 41.59 55.64
C GLU A 203 -28.33 41.85 55.64
N ASN A 204 -28.78 42.88 56.36
CA ASN A 204 -30.19 43.31 56.38
C ASN A 204 -31.20 42.17 56.68
N SER A 205 -30.86 41.28 57.62
CA SER A 205 -31.65 40.08 57.96
C SER A 205 -31.77 39.04 56.85
N GLN A 206 -30.95 39.13 55.81
CA GLN A 206 -30.83 38.10 54.78
C GLN A 206 -29.47 37.42 54.90
N GLY A 207 -29.49 36.09 54.93
CA GLY A 207 -28.30 35.25 54.88
C GLY A 207 -28.07 34.69 53.48
N SER A 208 -26.81 34.57 53.11
CA SER A 208 -26.38 33.89 51.89
C SER A 208 -25.34 32.84 52.25
N TRP A 209 -25.56 31.61 51.81
CA TRP A 209 -24.57 30.53 51.91
C TRP A 209 -23.66 30.50 50.68
N SER A 210 -24.03 31.22 49.60
CA SER A 210 -23.21 31.24 48.39
C SER A 210 -21.95 32.08 48.57
N ALA A 211 -20.88 31.66 47.90
CA ALA A 211 -19.58 32.30 47.90
C ALA A 211 -19.59 33.55 46.99
N GLY A 212 -20.53 34.46 47.21
CA GLY A 212 -20.74 35.70 46.45
C GLY A 212 -21.11 35.48 44.97
N GLU A 213 -21.53 34.28 44.58
CA GLU A 213 -22.06 33.92 43.26
C GLU A 213 -23.26 33.01 43.47
N THR A 214 -24.45 33.44 43.05
CA THR A 214 -25.71 32.73 43.33
C THR A 214 -25.62 31.26 42.91
N GLY A 215 -25.90 30.36 43.86
CA GLY A 215 -25.88 28.91 43.63
C GLY A 215 -24.48 28.29 43.55
N LYS A 216 -23.41 29.02 43.90
CA LYS A 216 -22.03 28.50 44.01
C LYS A 216 -21.58 28.61 45.45
N THR A 217 -21.15 27.51 46.03
CA THR A 217 -20.80 27.44 47.47
C THR A 217 -19.32 27.18 47.67
N SER A 218 -18.88 27.08 48.93
CA SER A 218 -17.53 26.65 49.30
C SER A 218 -17.52 25.20 49.73
N ILE A 219 -16.39 24.50 49.58
CA ILE A 219 -16.27 23.10 50.03
C ILE A 219 -16.51 22.96 51.53
N TYR A 220 -16.21 24.00 52.32
CA TYR A 220 -16.55 24.05 53.74
C TYR A 220 -18.08 24.00 53.94
N THR A 221 -18.82 24.81 53.20
CA THR A 221 -20.28 24.94 53.30
C THR A 221 -21.04 23.69 52.82
N GLU A 222 -20.47 22.90 51.92
CA GLU A 222 -21.04 21.60 51.49
C GLU A 222 -21.29 20.64 52.67
N PHE A 223 -20.50 20.78 53.74
CA PHE A 223 -20.62 19.96 54.94
C PHE A 223 -21.39 20.65 56.07
N VAL A 224 -22.01 21.81 55.87
CA VAL A 224 -22.70 22.51 56.96
C VAL A 224 -24.19 22.22 56.98
N ASN A 225 -24.65 21.66 58.11
CA ASN A 225 -26.04 21.29 58.34
C ASN A 225 -26.64 22.06 59.52
N LEU A 226 -27.97 22.18 59.51
CA LEU A 226 -28.75 22.54 60.67
C LEU A 226 -28.80 21.34 61.63
N GLY A 227 -29.05 21.59 62.92
CA GLY A 227 -29.13 20.53 63.94
C GLY A 227 -30.23 19.48 63.75
N ASP A 228 -31.09 19.61 62.73
CA ASP A 228 -32.04 18.56 62.31
C ASP A 228 -31.54 17.71 61.14
N GLY A 229 -30.31 17.97 60.65
CA GLY A 229 -29.66 17.29 59.54
C GLY A 229 -29.87 17.94 58.18
N THR A 230 -30.62 19.04 58.09
CA THR A 230 -30.86 19.74 56.80
C THR A 230 -29.59 20.46 56.33
N PRO A 231 -29.07 20.20 55.11
CA PRO A 231 -27.96 20.96 54.55
C PRO A 231 -28.30 22.45 54.41
N ILE A 232 -27.40 23.34 54.80
CA ILE A 232 -27.64 24.78 54.69
C ILE A 232 -27.82 25.23 53.24
N ILE A 233 -27.20 24.53 52.29
CA ILE A 233 -27.30 24.77 50.85
C ILE A 233 -28.69 24.45 50.26
N ASP A 234 -29.50 23.66 50.97
CA ASP A 234 -30.88 23.36 50.58
C ASP A 234 -31.84 24.51 50.97
N LEU A 235 -31.41 25.43 51.84
CA LEU A 235 -32.18 26.63 52.15
C LEU A 235 -32.12 27.64 50.99
N PRO A 236 -33.14 28.48 50.79
CA PRO A 236 -33.10 29.52 49.78
C PRO A 236 -31.91 30.49 50.02
N ASP A 237 -31.05 30.65 49.02
CA ASP A 237 -29.93 31.60 49.09
C ASP A 237 -30.44 33.06 49.14
N ASN A 238 -29.68 33.97 49.76
CA ASN A 238 -30.03 35.37 49.97
C ASN A 238 -31.44 35.55 50.60
N SER A 239 -31.71 34.85 51.69
CA SER A 239 -33.05 34.80 52.31
C SER A 239 -33.02 35.01 53.83
N GLU A 240 -34.18 35.36 54.38
CA GLU A 240 -34.36 35.46 55.85
C GLU A 240 -34.18 34.10 56.53
N GLU A 241 -34.58 33.00 55.88
CA GLU A 241 -34.44 31.64 56.40
C GLU A 241 -32.97 31.23 56.57
N THR A 242 -32.14 31.49 55.56
CA THR A 242 -30.69 31.30 55.66
C THR A 242 -30.08 32.26 56.67
N GLY A 243 -30.61 33.49 56.78
CA GLY A 243 -30.16 34.47 57.77
C GLY A 243 -30.43 34.04 59.21
N ASP A 244 -31.60 33.46 59.46
CA ASP A 244 -31.98 32.88 60.75
C ASP A 244 -31.06 31.71 61.08
N ALA A 245 -30.77 30.82 60.13
CA ALA A 245 -29.84 29.71 60.32
C ALA A 245 -28.44 30.18 60.73
N LEU A 246 -27.87 31.17 60.02
CA LEU A 246 -26.54 31.74 60.29
C LEU A 246 -26.43 32.49 61.64
N THR A 247 -27.56 32.80 62.29
CA THR A 247 -27.63 33.49 63.59
C THR A 247 -28.37 32.69 64.66
N SER A 248 -28.52 31.38 64.48
CA SER A 248 -29.35 30.51 65.33
C SER A 248 -28.59 29.78 66.45
N ASN A 249 -27.27 29.73 66.39
CA ASN A 249 -26.40 28.85 67.18
C ASN A 249 -26.73 27.34 66.99
N ASN A 250 -27.24 26.97 65.81
CA ASN A 250 -27.74 25.63 65.48
C ASN A 250 -27.17 25.09 64.16
N LEU A 251 -25.93 25.45 63.83
CA LEU A 251 -25.22 24.94 62.67
C LEU A 251 -24.06 24.05 63.10
N PHE A 252 -23.89 22.96 62.35
CA PHE A 252 -22.94 21.89 62.63
C PHE A 252 -22.21 21.50 61.34
N PHE A 253 -20.95 21.12 61.47
CA PHE A 253 -20.21 20.49 60.40
C PHE A 253 -20.55 18.99 60.39
N ASN A 254 -20.95 18.45 59.24
CA ASN A 254 -21.42 17.09 59.06
C ASN A 254 -20.56 16.35 58.02
N GLY A 255 -19.25 16.38 58.25
CA GLY A 255 -18.31 15.57 57.48
C GLY A 255 -18.20 14.15 58.07
N PRO A 256 -18.25 13.09 57.25
CA PRO A 256 -18.26 11.72 57.77
C PRO A 256 -17.00 11.34 58.57
N ILE A 257 -15.83 11.88 58.23
CA ILE A 257 -14.57 11.61 58.93
C ILE A 257 -14.56 12.35 60.27
N SER A 258 -14.89 13.64 60.27
CA SER A 258 -14.97 14.47 61.46
C SER A 258 -16.05 14.00 62.46
N VAL A 259 -17.24 13.62 61.98
CA VAL A 259 -18.31 13.06 62.81
C VAL A 259 -17.90 11.72 63.44
N ASN A 260 -17.23 10.84 62.69
CA ASN A 260 -16.77 9.57 63.23
C ASN A 260 -15.67 9.76 64.30
N GLN A 261 -14.75 10.69 64.06
CA GLN A 261 -13.68 10.99 65.01
C GLN A 261 -14.19 11.64 66.30
N LEU A 262 -15.10 12.61 66.20
CA LEU A 262 -15.66 13.31 67.37
C LEU A 262 -16.75 12.48 68.08
N GLY A 263 -17.46 11.63 67.33
CA GLY A 263 -18.62 10.86 67.78
C GLY A 263 -19.96 11.61 67.66
N GLU A 264 -19.92 12.88 67.27
CA GLU A 264 -21.06 13.79 67.03
C GLU A 264 -20.66 14.85 66.00
N GLU A 265 -21.62 15.61 65.48
CA GLU A 265 -21.36 16.69 64.51
C GLU A 265 -20.66 17.89 65.18
N PRO A 266 -19.46 18.32 64.73
CA PRO A 266 -18.78 19.48 65.29
C PRO A 266 -19.62 20.76 65.20
N LYS A 267 -19.84 21.41 66.35
CA LYS A 267 -20.71 22.58 66.43
C LYS A 267 -20.00 23.88 66.00
N LEU A 268 -20.64 24.65 65.12
CA LEU A 268 -20.09 25.91 64.58
C LEU A 268 -20.57 27.14 65.37
N TYR A 269 -19.67 28.11 65.52
CA TYR A 269 -19.94 29.39 66.16
C TYR A 269 -20.83 30.27 65.28
N THR A 270 -22.13 30.24 65.55
CA THR A 270 -23.15 31.00 64.80
C THR A 270 -24.00 31.81 65.77
N PRO A 271 -23.41 32.80 66.47
CA PRO A 271 -24.08 33.55 67.53
C PRO A 271 -25.30 34.33 67.01
N SER A 272 -26.18 34.74 67.92
CA SER A 272 -27.36 35.57 67.59
C SER A 272 -27.05 36.94 67.00
N THR A 273 -25.78 37.37 67.05
CA THR A 273 -25.29 38.58 66.39
C THR A 273 -24.20 38.18 65.42
N TRP A 274 -24.45 38.34 64.12
CA TRP A 274 -23.47 38.09 63.08
C TRP A 274 -22.25 39.00 63.24
N ASN A 275 -21.06 38.40 63.25
CA ASN A 275 -19.77 39.08 63.21
C ASN A 275 -19.04 38.66 61.93
N GLY A 276 -18.95 39.58 60.96
CA GLY A 276 -18.32 39.31 59.66
C GLY A 276 -16.87 38.87 59.85
N GLY A 277 -16.48 37.78 59.18
CA GLY A 277 -15.14 37.20 59.31
C GLY A 277 -14.90 36.44 60.62
N SER A 278 -15.92 36.18 61.44
CA SER A 278 -15.80 35.36 62.65
C SER A 278 -16.96 34.37 62.80
N SER A 279 -18.22 34.82 62.70
CA SER A 279 -19.37 33.92 62.65
C SER A 279 -19.22 32.92 61.51
N TYR A 280 -19.70 31.69 61.72
CA TYR A 280 -19.72 30.60 60.73
C TYR A 280 -18.34 29.98 60.39
N SER A 281 -17.23 30.68 60.66
CA SER A 281 -15.86 30.21 60.40
C SER A 281 -15.09 29.81 61.67
N HIS A 282 -15.79 29.47 62.76
CA HIS A 282 -15.18 29.02 64.01
C HIS A 282 -16.00 27.88 64.63
N LEU A 283 -15.40 27.12 65.54
CA LEU A 283 -16.08 26.17 66.41
C LEU A 283 -16.71 26.91 67.61
N ASP A 284 -17.87 26.43 68.10
CA ASP A 284 -18.59 27.08 69.20
C ASP A 284 -17.78 27.03 70.50
N GLU A 285 -17.35 28.20 70.98
CA GLU A 285 -16.52 28.35 72.18
C GLU A 285 -17.22 27.87 73.46
N ASN A 286 -18.55 27.85 73.49
CA ASN A 286 -19.30 27.30 74.62
C ASN A 286 -19.19 25.77 74.70
N GLU A 287 -19.02 25.11 73.56
CA GLU A 287 -18.83 23.67 73.45
C GLU A 287 -17.35 23.32 73.63
N TYR A 288 -16.46 24.06 72.97
CA TYR A 288 -15.02 23.85 72.95
C TYR A 288 -14.27 25.01 73.62
N GLY A 289 -14.40 25.12 74.94
CA GLY A 289 -13.77 26.20 75.71
C GLY A 289 -12.25 26.06 75.92
N PRO A 290 -11.59 27.07 76.52
CA PRO A 290 -10.14 27.13 76.67
C PRO A 290 -9.51 25.89 77.30
N GLY A 291 -8.45 25.38 76.67
CA GLY A 291 -7.74 24.16 77.07
C GLY A 291 -8.30 22.86 76.50
N ASN A 292 -9.37 22.92 75.71
CA ASN A 292 -9.79 21.84 74.82
C ASN A 292 -8.92 21.86 73.54
N GLU A 293 -8.56 20.71 72.97
CA GLU A 293 -7.80 20.69 71.71
C GLU A 293 -8.54 21.34 70.53
N ASN A 294 -9.88 21.27 70.52
CA ASN A 294 -10.72 21.90 69.50
C ASN A 294 -10.90 23.42 69.72
N SER A 295 -10.47 23.95 70.88
CA SER A 295 -10.53 25.39 71.15
C SER A 295 -9.55 26.20 70.28
N LEU A 296 -8.63 25.53 69.57
CA LEU A 296 -7.76 26.20 68.60
C LEU A 296 -8.57 26.98 67.56
N MET A 297 -9.66 26.44 67.05
CA MET A 297 -10.51 27.13 66.05
C MET A 297 -11.72 27.82 66.67
N SER A 298 -11.61 28.25 67.93
CA SER A 298 -12.59 29.13 68.59
C SER A 298 -12.41 30.59 68.12
N PRO A 299 -13.45 31.45 68.21
CA PRO A 299 -13.44 32.78 67.61
C PRO A 299 -12.55 33.81 68.30
N GLN A 300 -11.94 33.51 69.45
CA GLN A 300 -11.15 34.46 70.22
C GLN A 300 -10.16 33.74 71.14
N PHE A 301 -9.04 34.40 71.47
CA PHE A 301 -8.02 33.85 72.40
C PHE A 301 -7.77 34.76 73.58
N GLY A 302 -7.65 34.17 74.77
CA GLY A 302 -7.27 34.89 75.99
C GLY A 302 -5.77 34.92 76.24
N ALA A 303 -5.33 35.83 77.14
CA ALA A 303 -3.94 35.81 77.58
C ALA A 303 -3.67 34.53 78.38
N GLY A 304 -2.51 33.89 78.19
CA GLY A 304 -2.17 32.67 78.92
C GLY A 304 -2.73 31.36 78.33
N GLU A 305 -3.47 31.44 77.21
CA GLU A 305 -3.99 30.28 76.50
C GLU A 305 -3.00 29.81 75.44
N ALA A 306 -2.52 28.57 75.56
CA ALA A 306 -1.60 27.94 74.63
C ALA A 306 -2.16 26.61 74.10
N ILE A 307 -2.70 26.62 72.90
CA ILE A 307 -3.24 25.45 72.19
C ILE A 307 -2.32 25.14 71.00
N HIS A 308 -1.49 24.09 71.09
CA HIS A 308 -0.57 23.69 70.02
C HIS A 308 -1.07 22.47 69.22
N ALA A 309 -2.31 22.04 69.44
CA ALA A 309 -2.96 20.94 68.73
C ALA A 309 -4.02 21.47 67.75
N PRO A 310 -3.99 21.04 66.47
CA PRO A 310 -5.07 21.31 65.52
C PRO A 310 -6.45 20.73 65.89
N GLY A 311 -6.50 19.69 66.74
CA GLY A 311 -7.77 19.05 67.13
C GLY A 311 -8.57 18.53 65.92
N ILE A 312 -9.90 18.53 66.05
CA ILE A 312 -10.85 18.03 65.06
C ILE A 312 -10.76 18.74 63.71
N THR A 313 -10.17 19.93 63.66
CA THR A 313 -9.94 20.70 62.43
C THR A 313 -9.18 19.90 61.38
N TYR A 314 -8.28 19.01 61.79
CA TYR A 314 -7.58 18.13 60.85
C TYR A 314 -8.53 17.16 60.14
N GLU A 315 -9.50 16.59 60.85
CA GLU A 315 -10.50 15.70 60.27
C GLU A 315 -11.53 16.45 59.43
N LEU A 316 -11.87 17.70 59.79
CA LEU A 316 -12.69 18.56 58.91
C LEU A 316 -11.96 18.81 57.58
N PHE A 317 -10.65 19.06 57.64
CA PHE A 317 -9.81 19.17 56.45
C PHE A 317 -9.78 17.87 55.65
N ALA A 318 -9.73 16.71 56.32
CA ALA A 318 -9.81 15.42 55.66
C ALA A 318 -11.11 15.25 54.87
N ASP A 319 -12.26 15.63 55.45
CA ASP A 319 -13.56 15.62 54.78
C ASP A 319 -13.57 16.52 53.54
N MET A 320 -13.01 17.73 53.66
CA MET A 320 -12.92 18.70 52.55
C MET A 320 -12.00 18.26 51.40
N GLY A 321 -11.08 17.31 51.64
CA GLY A 321 -10.21 16.74 50.62
C GLY A 321 -8.70 16.81 50.90
N TRP A 322 -8.27 17.21 52.10
CA TRP A 322 -6.84 17.17 52.47
C TRP A 322 -6.31 15.74 52.63
N ILE A 323 -7.20 14.77 52.91
CA ILE A 323 -6.95 13.35 52.64
C ILE A 323 -7.64 13.04 51.32
N HIS A 324 -6.91 12.54 50.33
CA HIS A 324 -7.49 12.30 49.00
C HIS A 324 -6.92 11.04 48.33
N THR A 325 -7.68 10.50 47.37
CA THR A 325 -7.23 9.44 46.47
C THR A 325 -7.28 9.94 45.04
N TYR A 326 -6.13 9.88 44.39
CA TYR A 326 -5.90 10.35 43.04
C TYR A 326 -5.86 9.16 42.10
N MET A 327 -6.60 9.27 41.00
CA MET A 327 -6.54 8.34 39.88
C MET A 327 -5.86 9.04 38.72
N GLN A 328 -4.66 8.56 38.37
CA GLN A 328 -3.90 9.06 37.25
C GLN A 328 -4.07 8.13 36.06
N HIS A 329 -4.49 8.69 34.94
CA HIS A 329 -4.71 8.00 33.69
C HIS A 329 -4.08 8.84 32.57
N GLN A 330 -3.28 8.23 31.71
CA GLN A 330 -2.49 8.96 30.71
C GLN A 330 -3.10 8.98 29.30
N ASN A 331 -4.13 8.17 28.99
CA ASN A 331 -4.64 8.05 27.61
C ASN A 331 -5.72 9.11 27.28
N GLY A 332 -5.52 10.34 27.76
CA GLY A 332 -6.37 11.48 27.42
C GLY A 332 -6.32 11.76 25.92
N ASN A 333 -7.47 11.69 25.24
CA ASN A 333 -7.65 11.95 23.80
C ASN A 333 -6.64 11.27 22.86
N GLN A 334 -6.08 10.12 23.25
CA GLN A 334 -5.29 9.32 22.31
C GLN A 334 -6.22 8.66 21.31
N ILE A 335 -5.81 8.61 20.05
CA ILE A 335 -6.34 7.73 19.02
C ILE A 335 -5.37 6.56 18.97
N THR A 336 -5.83 5.35 19.27
CA THR A 336 -5.08 4.13 19.01
C THR A 336 -5.46 3.62 17.63
N GLU A 337 -4.49 3.44 16.76
CA GLU A 337 -4.68 3.25 15.33
C GLU A 337 -4.62 1.77 14.96
N ASN A 338 -5.56 0.95 15.48
CA ASN A 338 -5.77 -0.37 14.92
C ASN A 338 -7.22 -0.89 15.02
N ILE A 339 -7.70 -1.46 13.92
CA ILE A 339 -8.94 -2.23 13.77
C ILE A 339 -8.79 -3.72 14.09
N ASN A 340 -7.62 -4.16 14.57
CA ASN A 340 -7.33 -5.58 14.81
C ASN A 340 -6.95 -5.93 16.26
N ASP A 341 -6.68 -4.94 17.11
CA ASP A 341 -6.23 -5.15 18.50
C ASP A 341 -7.20 -4.55 19.53
N ASP A 342 -7.20 -5.11 20.74
CA ASP A 342 -7.98 -4.58 21.86
C ASP A 342 -7.39 -3.24 22.35
N PHE A 343 -8.25 -2.28 22.68
CA PHE A 343 -7.81 -0.98 23.21
C PHE A 343 -7.43 -1.09 24.69
N VAL A 344 -6.15 -0.88 25.00
CA VAL A 344 -5.60 -0.99 26.34
C VAL A 344 -5.74 0.33 27.10
N VAL A 345 -6.20 0.25 28.34
CA VAL A 345 -6.43 1.38 29.23
C VAL A 345 -5.69 1.14 30.55
N ASP A 346 -4.79 2.07 30.89
CA ASP A 346 -4.00 2.01 32.11
C ASP A 346 -4.47 3.03 33.16
N LEU A 347 -4.38 2.65 34.43
CA LEU A 347 -4.80 3.46 35.58
C LEU A 347 -3.82 3.28 36.74
N SER A 348 -3.30 4.38 37.27
CA SER A 348 -2.52 4.40 38.52
C SER A 348 -3.34 5.03 39.64
N VAL A 349 -3.41 4.35 40.79
CA VAL A 349 -4.16 4.80 41.96
C VAL A 349 -3.20 5.17 43.10
N PHE A 350 -3.29 6.41 43.57
CA PHE A 350 -2.51 6.94 44.68
C PHE A 350 -3.44 7.40 45.80
N SER A 351 -3.30 6.86 47.02
CA SER A 351 -4.10 7.29 48.16
C SER A 351 -3.21 7.85 49.28
N ASP A 352 -3.68 8.92 49.92
CA ASP A 352 -3.12 9.39 51.19
C ASP A 352 -3.37 8.39 52.35
N THR A 353 -4.24 7.39 52.14
CA THR A 353 -4.54 6.28 53.06
C THR A 353 -4.16 4.93 52.46
N THR A 354 -4.68 3.82 53.01
CA THR A 354 -4.65 2.51 52.35
C THR A 354 -5.82 2.39 51.39
N PHE A 355 -5.56 2.06 50.13
CA PHE A 355 -6.59 1.68 49.18
C PHE A 355 -7.17 0.30 49.56
N ASN A 356 -8.50 0.13 49.50
CA ASN A 356 -9.16 -1.15 49.81
C ASN A 356 -8.77 -2.22 48.75
N GLU A 357 -8.77 -3.52 49.07
CA GLU A 357 -8.42 -4.62 48.14
C GLU A 357 -9.38 -4.75 46.92
N LYS A 358 -10.31 -3.81 46.74
CA LYS A 358 -11.21 -3.77 45.59
C LYS A 358 -10.45 -3.30 44.36
N VAL A 359 -10.52 -4.08 43.29
CA VAL A 359 -9.85 -3.76 42.02
C VAL A 359 -10.69 -2.74 41.24
N PRO A 360 -10.09 -1.68 40.67
CA PRO A 360 -10.82 -0.69 39.88
C PRO A 360 -11.60 -1.32 38.72
N GLU A 361 -12.70 -0.67 38.33
CA GLU A 361 -13.52 -1.05 37.18
C GLU A 361 -13.44 0.02 36.09
N LEU A 362 -13.24 -0.40 34.84
CA LEU A 362 -13.37 0.41 33.64
C LEU A 362 -14.79 0.25 33.07
N VAL A 363 -15.52 1.35 32.96
CA VAL A 363 -16.85 1.40 32.33
C VAL A 363 -16.73 2.10 30.99
N TYR A 364 -17.16 1.45 29.90
CA TYR A 364 -17.06 2.00 28.55
C TYR A 364 -18.34 1.83 27.71
N SER A 365 -18.46 2.66 26.66
CA SER A 365 -19.56 2.65 25.69
C SER A 365 -19.05 2.96 24.29
N LEU A 366 -19.68 2.33 23.30
CA LEU A 366 -19.47 2.55 21.86
C LEU A 366 -20.64 3.32 21.20
N ASP A 367 -21.67 3.66 21.95
CA ASP A 367 -22.96 4.20 21.46
C ASP A 367 -23.43 5.43 22.24
N ASP A 368 -22.48 6.23 22.73
CA ASP A 368 -22.73 7.43 23.53
C ASP A 368 -23.53 7.15 24.83
N PHE A 369 -23.15 6.07 25.52
CA PHE A 369 -23.76 5.59 26.76
C PHE A 369 -25.26 5.24 26.65
N GLN A 370 -25.76 4.89 25.46
CA GLN A 370 -27.05 4.19 25.35
C GLN A 370 -26.97 2.79 25.95
N SER A 371 -25.81 2.14 25.80
CA SER A 371 -25.41 0.94 26.51
C SER A 371 -24.00 1.10 27.11
N SER A 372 -23.68 0.29 28.12
CA SER A 372 -22.37 0.30 28.77
C SER A 372 -21.89 -1.10 29.08
N ASN A 373 -20.57 -1.27 29.09
CA ASN A 373 -19.86 -2.49 29.44
C ASN A 373 -18.87 -2.19 30.58
N ASN A 374 -18.68 -3.16 31.47
CA ASN A 374 -17.79 -3.02 32.63
C ASN A 374 -16.68 -4.08 32.57
N ILE A 375 -15.43 -3.66 32.78
CA ILE A 375 -14.26 -4.52 32.87
C ILE A 375 -13.62 -4.32 34.23
N VAL A 376 -13.47 -5.40 35.00
CA VAL A 376 -12.63 -5.37 36.21
C VAL A 376 -11.17 -5.31 35.74
N MET A 377 -10.44 -4.27 36.14
CA MET A 377 -9.06 -4.08 35.71
C MET A 377 -8.14 -5.14 36.33
N THR A 378 -6.94 -5.31 35.79
CA THR A 378 -5.94 -6.27 36.29
C THR A 378 -4.77 -5.52 36.93
N ASP A 379 -4.40 -5.88 38.17
CA ASP A 379 -3.19 -5.36 38.84
C ASP A 379 -1.93 -5.85 38.13
N THR A 380 -1.05 -4.93 37.77
CA THR A 380 0.24 -5.21 37.10
C THR A 380 1.31 -5.79 38.04
N GLY A 381 0.99 -5.97 39.32
CA GLY A 381 1.81 -6.68 40.31
C GLY A 381 2.40 -5.78 41.41
N ASN A 382 2.01 -4.50 41.47
CA ASN A 382 2.50 -3.54 42.46
C ASN A 382 1.41 -2.95 43.36
N GLY A 383 0.14 -3.35 43.18
CA GLY A 383 -0.99 -2.92 43.99
C GLY A 383 -1.44 -1.49 43.77
N LYS A 384 -0.94 -0.81 42.71
CA LYS A 384 -1.23 0.59 42.40
C LYS A 384 -1.53 0.83 40.92
N ASP A 385 -0.92 0.06 40.03
CA ASP A 385 -1.04 0.21 38.58
C ASP A 385 -1.89 -0.92 38.02
N PHE A 386 -2.93 -0.54 37.27
CA PHE A 386 -3.95 -1.42 36.74
C PHE A 386 -4.09 -1.25 35.23
N THR A 387 -4.44 -2.32 34.54
CA THR A 387 -4.65 -2.32 33.09
C THR A 387 -5.93 -3.06 32.71
N ALA A 388 -6.58 -2.65 31.62
CA ALA A 388 -7.74 -3.33 31.04
C ALA A 388 -7.75 -3.21 29.52
N SER A 389 -8.21 -4.27 28.85
CA SER A 389 -8.33 -4.30 27.38
C SER A 389 -9.81 -4.25 26.98
N ILE A 390 -10.20 -3.17 26.31
CA ILE A 390 -11.51 -3.05 25.66
C ILE A 390 -11.46 -3.85 24.35
N PRO A 391 -12.34 -4.87 24.16
CA PRO A 391 -12.36 -5.64 22.93
C PRO A 391 -12.50 -4.75 21.70
N ASN A 392 -11.72 -5.06 20.67
CA ASN A 392 -11.72 -4.34 19.40
C ASN A 392 -13.16 -4.00 18.90
N PRO A 393 -13.51 -2.70 18.73
CA PRO A 393 -14.86 -2.29 18.36
C PRO A 393 -15.18 -2.41 16.85
N GLY A 394 -14.21 -2.74 15.99
CA GLY A 394 -14.38 -2.76 14.53
C GLY A 394 -14.04 -1.41 13.86
N GLU A 395 -14.62 -1.12 12.69
CA GLU A 395 -14.40 0.11 11.90
C GLU A 395 -14.47 1.41 12.74
N THR A 396 -13.94 2.52 12.22
CA THR A 396 -13.80 3.84 12.88
C THR A 396 -14.88 4.11 13.94
N SER A 397 -14.48 4.08 15.20
CA SER A 397 -15.40 4.07 16.36
C SER A 397 -14.97 5.07 17.43
N THR A 398 -15.93 5.70 18.10
CA THR A 398 -15.67 6.54 19.27
C THR A 398 -15.99 5.74 20.54
N ILE A 399 -14.99 5.51 21.39
CA ILE A 399 -15.19 4.90 22.71
C ILE A 399 -15.25 6.01 23.75
N LYS A 400 -16.28 5.98 24.60
CA LYS A 400 -16.37 6.82 25.80
C LYS A 400 -16.23 5.94 27.04
N TYR A 401 -15.40 6.35 28.00
CA TYR A 401 -15.14 5.54 29.18
C TYR A 401 -14.82 6.35 30.44
N TYR A 402 -14.98 5.73 31.60
CA TYR A 402 -14.58 6.25 32.91
C TYR A 402 -14.21 5.11 33.86
N PHE A 403 -13.56 5.44 34.96
CA PHE A 403 -13.17 4.51 36.00
C PHE A 403 -14.04 4.68 37.25
N GLN A 404 -14.33 3.56 37.93
CA GLN A 404 -15.07 3.52 39.18
C GLN A 404 -14.55 2.41 40.10
N GLY A 405 -15.19 2.24 41.26
CA GLY A 405 -14.91 1.12 42.17
C GLY A 405 -13.69 1.35 43.09
N VAL A 406 -13.10 2.55 43.06
CA VAL A 406 -11.96 2.93 43.89
C VAL A 406 -12.46 3.46 45.23
N GLU A 407 -12.25 2.71 46.32
CA GLU A 407 -12.61 3.08 47.69
C GLU A 407 -11.35 3.24 48.55
N ASP A 408 -11.20 4.38 49.24
CA ASP A 408 -10.06 4.63 50.13
C ASP A 408 -10.28 4.09 51.56
N GLY A 409 -9.26 4.18 52.41
CA GLY A 409 -9.30 3.70 53.79
C GLY A 409 -10.26 4.48 54.70
N THR A 410 -10.84 5.58 54.22
CA THR A 410 -11.90 6.36 54.89
C THR A 410 -13.31 5.94 54.44
N GLY A 411 -13.42 5.06 53.43
CA GLY A 411 -14.69 4.59 52.87
C GLY A 411 -15.26 5.51 51.79
N ARG A 412 -14.49 6.48 51.26
CA ARG A 412 -14.92 7.35 50.17
C ARG A 412 -14.66 6.66 48.82
N ASN A 413 -15.64 6.76 47.92
CA ASN A 413 -15.55 6.24 46.56
C ASN A 413 -15.12 7.34 45.59
N TYR A 414 -14.28 6.95 44.63
CA TYR A 414 -13.73 7.85 43.63
C TYR A 414 -14.04 7.33 42.23
N THR A 415 -14.26 8.28 41.31
CA THR A 415 -14.38 8.05 39.87
C THR A 415 -13.34 8.89 39.13
N ALA A 416 -12.95 8.45 37.94
CA ALA A 416 -12.09 9.23 37.04
C ALA A 416 -12.71 9.21 35.62
N PRO A 417 -13.09 10.37 35.05
CA PRO A 417 -13.04 11.70 35.66
C PRO A 417 -14.00 11.81 36.87
N ALA A 418 -13.75 12.76 37.78
CA ALA A 418 -14.48 12.87 39.06
C ALA A 418 -16.01 13.08 38.94
N ASP A 419 -16.49 13.56 37.79
CA ASP A 419 -17.92 13.77 37.50
C ASP A 419 -18.55 12.63 36.68
N ALA A 420 -17.90 11.46 36.62
CA ALA A 420 -18.53 10.29 36.00
C ALA A 420 -19.79 9.87 36.77
N PRO A 421 -20.89 9.47 36.09
CA PRO A 421 -20.98 9.18 34.64
C PRO A 421 -21.35 10.37 33.74
N ASN A 422 -21.46 11.59 34.26
CA ASN A 422 -21.80 12.78 33.47
C ASN A 422 -20.61 13.27 32.61
N LYS A 423 -19.39 12.91 33.02
CA LYS A 423 -18.14 13.17 32.30
C LYS A 423 -17.42 11.84 32.02
N PHE A 424 -16.78 11.76 30.86
CA PHE A 424 -16.08 10.58 30.38
C PHE A 424 -14.87 10.99 29.54
N TYR A 425 -13.86 10.13 29.52
CA TYR A 425 -12.80 10.17 28.52
C TYR A 425 -13.37 9.74 27.17
N THR A 426 -12.85 10.29 26.09
CA THR A 426 -13.24 9.94 24.73
C THR A 426 -11.99 9.58 23.93
N VAL A 427 -12.01 8.43 23.27
CA VAL A 427 -11.00 8.00 22.28
C VAL A 427 -11.72 7.76 20.96
N ASN A 428 -11.14 8.24 19.87
CA ASN A 428 -11.54 7.81 18.54
C ASN A 428 -10.56 6.72 18.10
N ILE A 429 -11.05 5.61 17.58
CA ILE A 429 -10.24 4.57 16.96
C ILE A 429 -10.42 4.73 15.46
N VAL A 430 -9.30 4.77 14.72
CA VAL A 430 -9.28 4.93 13.26
C VAL A 430 -8.56 3.74 12.64
N ALA A 431 -9.10 3.23 11.54
CA ALA A 431 -8.51 2.15 10.76
C ALA A 431 -7.43 2.69 9.83
N LEU A 432 -6.16 2.38 10.10
CA LEU A 432 -5.07 2.62 9.15
C LEU A 432 -4.72 1.35 8.39
N GLN A 433 -4.41 1.49 7.10
CA GLN A 433 -3.98 0.39 6.25
C GLN A 433 -2.51 0.07 6.48
N ASP A 434 -2.14 -1.21 6.40
CA ASP A 434 -0.73 -1.63 6.38
C ASP A 434 -0.16 -1.50 4.95
N LYS A 435 1.04 -0.96 4.81
CA LYS A 435 1.75 -0.72 3.56
C LYS A 435 3.20 -1.22 3.67
N SER A 436 3.70 -1.82 2.58
CA SER A 436 5.12 -2.19 2.44
C SER A 436 5.97 -1.02 1.96
N LEU A 437 7.28 -1.12 2.15
CA LEU A 437 8.26 -0.22 1.52
C LEU A 437 8.77 -0.79 0.18
N PRO A 438 9.11 0.06 -0.81
CA PRO A 438 8.91 1.51 -0.82
C PRO A 438 7.41 1.87 -0.89
N TYR A 439 7.06 3.05 -0.39
CA TYR A 439 5.75 3.67 -0.57
C TYR A 439 5.89 4.82 -1.57
N THR A 440 5.39 4.61 -2.77
CA THR A 440 5.52 5.51 -3.93
C THR A 440 4.26 6.33 -4.17
N LEU A 441 4.35 7.35 -5.03
CA LEU A 441 3.18 8.13 -5.47
C LEU A 441 2.01 7.25 -5.96
N ALA A 442 2.29 6.18 -6.70
CA ALA A 442 1.28 5.27 -7.26
C ALA A 442 0.56 4.41 -6.20
N GLU A 443 1.13 4.28 -5.00
CA GLU A 443 0.60 3.45 -3.91
C GLU A 443 -0.29 4.24 -2.94
N GLY A 444 -0.57 5.51 -3.26
CA GLY A 444 -1.42 6.43 -2.51
C GLY A 444 -0.71 7.72 -2.06
N GLY A 445 0.58 7.86 -2.37
CA GLY A 445 1.38 9.03 -2.02
C GLY A 445 1.04 10.29 -2.81
N ASP A 446 0.46 10.16 -4.02
CA ASP A 446 0.05 11.29 -4.87
C ASP A 446 -1.24 11.99 -4.42
N PHE A 447 -1.91 11.45 -3.40
CA PHE A 447 -3.22 11.86 -2.89
C PHE A 447 -4.35 11.95 -3.92
N GLU A 448 -4.14 11.77 -5.21
CA GLU A 448 -5.18 11.64 -6.23
C GLU A 448 -5.85 10.28 -6.17
N THR A 449 -5.05 9.26 -5.86
CA THR A 449 -5.45 7.89 -5.76
C THR A 449 -5.33 7.44 -4.30
N ASN A 450 -6.33 6.70 -3.80
CA ASN A 450 -6.30 6.14 -2.44
C ASN A 450 -6.12 7.17 -1.30
N ALA A 451 -6.60 8.42 -1.46
CA ALA A 451 -6.54 9.45 -0.41
C ALA A 451 -7.14 9.01 0.95
N SER A 452 -8.01 8.00 0.95
CA SER A 452 -8.57 7.37 2.16
C SER A 452 -7.53 6.63 3.02
N ASP A 453 -6.36 6.33 2.47
CA ASP A 453 -5.22 5.76 3.19
C ASP A 453 -4.69 6.73 4.26
N TRP A 454 -4.94 8.03 4.07
CA TRP A 454 -4.59 9.09 4.99
C TRP A 454 -5.80 9.56 5.78
N GLN A 455 -5.58 9.89 7.04
CA GLN A 455 -6.64 10.30 7.95
C GLN A 455 -6.27 11.59 8.66
N SER A 456 -7.24 12.50 8.80
CA SER A 456 -7.05 13.71 9.58
C SER A 456 -7.71 13.59 10.95
N ILE A 457 -7.00 14.03 11.98
CA ILE A 457 -7.40 13.88 13.37
C ILE A 457 -7.23 15.18 14.16
N ILE A 458 -8.04 15.35 15.20
CA ILE A 458 -7.89 16.43 16.17
C ILE A 458 -6.96 15.92 17.29
N ILE A 459 -5.88 16.64 17.56
CA ILE A 459 -4.98 16.35 18.70
C ILE A 459 -5.41 17.15 19.92
N ASN A 460 -5.62 18.46 19.77
CA ASN A 460 -6.09 19.36 20.82
C ASN A 460 -7.15 20.31 20.26
N GLY A 461 -8.20 20.60 21.03
CA GLY A 461 -9.31 21.46 20.61
C GLY A 461 -10.51 20.67 20.07
N ASN A 462 -11.40 21.36 19.37
CA ASN A 462 -12.68 20.81 18.91
C ASN A 462 -12.85 20.82 17.37
N GLU A 463 -11.91 21.39 16.63
CA GLU A 463 -11.95 21.45 15.17
C GLU A 463 -10.76 20.72 14.55
N ASN A 464 -11.03 19.99 13.46
CA ASN A 464 -10.01 19.41 12.61
C ASN A 464 -9.67 20.41 11.52
N HIS A 465 -8.41 20.86 11.50
CA HIS A 465 -7.98 21.90 10.57
C HIS A 465 -7.61 21.34 9.20
N TRP A 466 -7.46 20.03 9.02
CA TRP A 466 -7.12 19.44 7.73
C TRP A 466 -8.38 19.15 6.90
N GLU A 467 -8.33 19.49 5.62
CA GLU A 467 -9.30 19.11 4.60
C GLU A 467 -8.59 18.53 3.36
N TYR A 468 -9.25 17.57 2.72
CA TYR A 468 -8.80 16.97 1.47
C TYR A 468 -9.56 17.58 0.29
N GLY A 469 -8.85 17.97 -0.77
CA GLY A 469 -9.46 18.43 -2.02
C GLY A 469 -8.58 19.41 -2.78
N GLN A 470 -9.18 20.12 -3.73
CA GLN A 470 -8.42 21.01 -4.62
C GLN A 470 -7.81 22.22 -3.87
N PRO A 471 -6.58 22.66 -4.23
CA PRO A 471 -5.99 23.90 -3.72
C PRO A 471 -6.91 25.12 -3.92
N GLY A 472 -6.79 26.13 -3.06
CA GLY A 472 -7.60 27.35 -3.12
C GLY A 472 -7.03 28.52 -2.30
N ASN A 473 -7.47 29.74 -2.59
CA ASN A 473 -6.99 30.99 -1.97
C ASN A 473 -5.47 31.23 -2.17
N VAL A 474 -4.70 31.41 -1.09
CA VAL A 474 -3.24 31.65 -1.14
C VAL A 474 -2.44 30.36 -1.38
N LEU A 475 -3.00 29.20 -1.02
CA LEU A 475 -2.46 27.87 -1.28
C LEU A 475 -2.95 27.39 -2.65
N ASN A 476 -2.27 27.79 -3.73
CA ASN A 476 -2.82 27.76 -5.09
C ASN A 476 -2.17 26.77 -6.07
N SER A 477 -1.19 26.00 -5.64
CA SER A 477 -0.48 25.03 -6.49
C SER A 477 -0.36 23.67 -5.80
N ALA A 478 -0.94 22.64 -6.40
CA ALA A 478 -0.50 21.26 -6.20
C ALA A 478 0.77 21.02 -7.06
N ILE A 479 1.64 20.09 -6.66
CA ILE A 479 2.80 19.70 -7.49
C ILE A 479 2.39 18.62 -8.49
N SER A 480 1.57 17.67 -8.05
CA SER A 480 0.99 16.63 -8.89
C SER A 480 -0.55 16.70 -8.84
N GLY A 481 -1.21 16.25 -9.91
CA GLY A 481 -2.67 16.13 -9.93
C GLY A 481 -3.49 17.43 -9.68
N ASN A 482 -4.64 17.28 -9.01
CA ASN A 482 -5.60 18.33 -8.67
C ASN A 482 -5.96 18.42 -7.18
N ASN A 483 -5.71 17.40 -6.37
CA ASN A 483 -6.13 17.23 -4.98
C ASN A 483 -4.94 17.17 -4.05
N VAL A 484 -5.09 17.75 -2.87
CA VAL A 484 -4.04 17.82 -1.84
C VAL A 484 -4.68 17.69 -0.47
N TRP A 485 -3.85 17.46 0.55
CA TRP A 485 -4.23 17.74 1.93
C TRP A 485 -3.81 19.15 2.29
N LYS A 486 -4.76 19.94 2.80
CA LYS A 486 -4.52 21.34 3.13
C LYS A 486 -5.28 21.74 4.38
N THR A 487 -4.91 22.84 4.99
CA THR A 487 -5.68 23.39 6.10
C THR A 487 -6.95 24.08 5.59
N LYS A 488 -8.09 23.88 6.26
CA LYS A 488 -9.40 24.46 5.95
C LYS A 488 -9.37 25.97 6.16
N LEU A 489 -9.51 26.73 5.07
CA LEU A 489 -9.48 28.22 5.07
C LEU A 489 -10.87 28.86 4.93
N SER A 490 -11.94 28.12 5.24
CA SER A 490 -13.31 28.62 5.08
C SER A 490 -13.73 29.44 6.30
N GLU A 491 -13.50 30.75 6.25
CA GLU A 491 -13.96 31.79 7.19
C GLU A 491 -13.20 31.79 8.53
N ASP A 492 -12.12 32.57 8.62
CA ASP A 492 -11.33 32.94 9.82
C ASP A 492 -11.15 31.85 10.91
N ILE A 493 -9.91 31.32 11.09
CA ILE A 493 -9.57 30.59 12.33
C ILE A 493 -9.89 31.50 13.52
N GLY A 494 -10.93 31.16 14.28
CA GLY A 494 -11.49 32.04 15.30
C GLY A 494 -10.66 32.03 16.58
N PHE A 495 -10.88 33.00 17.46
CA PHE A 495 -10.28 32.99 18.81
C PHE A 495 -10.60 31.73 19.63
N ALA A 496 -11.68 31.01 19.27
CA ALA A 496 -12.09 29.76 19.92
C ALA A 496 -11.14 28.58 19.62
N ASP A 497 -10.33 28.69 18.56
CA ASP A 497 -9.45 27.62 18.08
C ASP A 497 -7.98 27.87 18.45
N LEU A 498 -7.71 28.87 19.30
CA LEU A 498 -6.38 29.09 19.86
C LEU A 498 -5.93 27.92 20.74
N ASN A 499 -4.66 27.53 20.61
CA ASN A 499 -4.06 26.36 21.25
C ASN A 499 -4.69 25.02 20.81
N SER A 500 -5.30 24.99 19.62
CA SER A 500 -5.71 23.75 18.98
C SER A 500 -4.61 23.19 18.08
N SER A 501 -4.67 21.87 17.86
CA SER A 501 -3.77 21.19 16.94
C SER A 501 -4.49 20.02 16.29
N SER A 502 -4.21 19.77 15.02
CA SER A 502 -4.72 18.63 14.26
C SER A 502 -3.60 17.98 13.46
N ALA A 503 -3.68 16.68 13.23
CA ALA A 503 -2.69 15.95 12.46
C ALA A 503 -3.28 15.30 11.22
N LEU A 504 -2.45 15.21 10.18
CA LEU A 504 -2.65 14.34 9.06
C LEU A 504 -1.76 13.11 9.25
N VAL A 505 -2.36 11.92 9.35
CA VAL A 505 -1.71 10.66 9.72
C VAL A 505 -1.59 9.76 8.50
N SER A 506 -0.41 9.16 8.33
CA SER A 506 -0.08 8.23 7.26
C SER A 506 -0.62 6.82 7.54
N PRO A 507 -0.62 5.92 6.54
CA PRO A 507 -0.69 4.47 6.76
C PRO A 507 0.39 3.94 7.71
N THR A 508 0.23 2.68 8.11
CA THR A 508 1.23 1.92 8.87
C THR A 508 2.23 1.29 7.90
N PHE A 509 3.51 1.46 8.14
CA PHE A 509 4.59 0.98 7.28
C PHE A 509 5.44 -0.09 7.96
N ASP A 510 5.78 -1.14 7.21
CA ASP A 510 6.68 -2.19 7.65
C ASP A 510 8.14 -1.87 7.29
N PHE A 511 8.95 -1.55 8.31
CA PHE A 511 10.40 -1.32 8.24
C PHE A 511 11.20 -2.55 8.72
N SER A 512 10.62 -3.75 8.75
CA SER A 512 11.28 -4.95 9.32
C SER A 512 12.49 -5.45 8.54
N SER A 513 12.64 -5.09 7.26
CA SER A 513 13.87 -5.32 6.52
C SER A 513 15.00 -4.44 7.07
N GLU A 514 16.22 -4.99 7.17
CA GLU A 514 17.43 -4.24 7.57
C GLU A 514 17.92 -3.28 6.45
N ASN A 515 17.01 -2.50 5.88
CA ASN A 515 17.35 -1.63 4.76
C ASN A 515 18.17 -0.43 5.24
N GLU A 516 19.38 -0.28 4.71
CA GLU A 516 20.21 0.91 4.87
C GLU A 516 19.78 1.93 3.80
N ASN A 517 19.53 3.20 4.16
CA ASN A 517 19.15 4.30 3.23
C ASN A 517 17.68 4.35 2.79
N ILE A 518 16.78 4.46 3.78
CA ILE A 518 15.37 4.82 3.58
C ILE A 518 15.22 6.34 3.71
N GLU A 519 14.61 6.99 2.72
CA GLU A 519 14.32 8.43 2.66
C GLU A 519 12.81 8.65 2.62
N LEU A 520 12.30 9.43 3.56
CA LEU A 520 10.95 9.99 3.51
C LEU A 520 11.02 11.32 2.73
N SER A 521 10.09 11.53 1.79
CA SER A 521 9.99 12.75 0.98
C SER A 521 8.55 13.22 0.87
N PHE A 522 8.29 14.53 0.94
CA PHE A 522 6.99 15.11 0.58
C PHE A 522 7.11 16.56 0.14
N ASN A 523 6.12 17.02 -0.61
CA ASN A 523 5.99 18.41 -1.03
C ASN A 523 5.11 19.18 -0.05
N PHE A 524 5.51 20.41 0.31
CA PHE A 524 4.71 21.25 1.18
C PHE A 524 4.73 22.72 0.76
N MET A 525 3.62 23.41 0.99
CA MET A 525 3.49 24.85 0.81
C MET A 525 2.91 25.46 2.09
N MET A 526 3.42 26.63 2.48
CA MET A 526 2.83 27.43 3.56
C MET A 526 2.56 28.84 3.04
N ALA A 527 1.38 29.37 3.36
CA ALA A 527 0.98 30.70 2.91
C ALA A 527 1.80 31.81 3.60
N ASN A 528 2.06 32.90 2.87
CA ASN A 528 2.81 34.07 3.36
C ASN A 528 1.95 35.34 3.30
N ALA A 529 1.60 35.93 4.44
CA ALA A 529 0.87 37.19 4.51
C ALA A 529 1.82 38.41 4.45
N THR A 530 1.91 39.08 3.30
CA THR A 530 2.51 40.43 3.22
C THR A 530 1.47 41.50 3.50
N THR A 531 1.64 42.28 4.57
CA THR A 531 0.94 43.56 4.70
C THR A 531 1.69 44.67 3.95
N THR A 532 0.97 45.70 3.48
CA THR A 532 1.48 46.85 2.70
C THR A 532 2.57 47.68 3.40
N ASN A 533 2.93 47.35 4.64
CA ASN A 533 3.94 48.05 5.45
C ASN A 533 5.21 47.22 5.73
N GLY A 534 5.40 46.07 5.08
CA GLY A 534 6.66 45.31 5.17
C GLY A 534 6.92 44.65 6.54
N PHE A 535 5.88 44.42 7.33
CA PHE A 535 5.95 43.58 8.54
C PHE A 535 5.14 42.29 8.31
N PHE A 536 5.80 41.14 8.41
CA PHE A 536 5.28 39.78 8.26
C PHE A 536 4.78 39.27 9.63
N ASN A 537 3.49 39.42 9.97
CA ASN A 537 3.04 39.40 11.38
C ASN A 537 1.71 38.70 11.69
N GLN A 538 1.18 37.79 10.86
CA GLN A 538 -0.19 37.29 11.05
C GLN A 538 -0.45 35.82 10.62
N GLY A 539 0.46 34.83 10.74
CA GLY A 539 0.17 33.43 10.33
C GLY A 539 0.38 32.37 11.43
N PRO A 540 -0.28 31.20 11.37
CA PRO A 540 -0.13 30.11 12.32
C PRO A 540 1.30 29.57 12.24
N PHE A 541 1.91 29.42 13.41
CA PHE A 541 3.30 28.99 13.53
C PHE A 541 3.36 27.47 13.70
N GLY A 542 3.53 26.76 12.59
CA GLY A 542 4.24 25.49 12.61
C GLY A 542 3.48 24.27 12.10
N LEU A 543 4.12 23.61 11.13
CA LEU A 543 3.90 22.20 10.82
C LEU A 543 5.03 21.39 11.47
N GLN A 544 4.73 20.23 12.03
CA GLN A 544 5.71 19.34 12.65
C GLN A 544 5.51 17.90 12.18
N MET A 545 6.59 17.25 11.75
CA MET A 545 6.56 15.81 11.47
C MET A 545 6.87 15.01 12.75
N GLU A 546 6.08 13.97 12.99
CA GLU A 546 6.27 13.00 14.08
C GLU A 546 6.16 11.57 13.53
N PHE A 547 6.74 10.61 14.26
CA PHE A 547 6.66 9.18 13.95
C PHE A 547 6.28 8.36 15.18
N SER A 548 5.74 7.17 14.94
CA SER A 548 5.39 6.17 15.97
C SER A 548 5.99 4.82 15.59
N LEU A 549 6.33 4.00 16.59
CA LEU A 549 6.80 2.62 16.43
C LEU A 549 5.79 1.58 16.96
N ASP A 550 4.66 2.04 17.46
CA ASP A 550 3.68 1.26 18.21
C ASP A 550 2.25 1.50 17.72
N ARG A 551 2.08 1.76 16.41
CA ARG A 551 0.79 2.06 15.77
C ARG A 551 0.06 3.26 16.39
N GLY A 552 0.81 4.34 16.59
CA GLY A 552 0.29 5.63 17.05
C GLY A 552 -0.01 5.73 18.55
N GLN A 553 0.40 4.76 19.38
CA GLN A 553 0.22 4.86 20.84
C GLN A 553 1.15 5.90 21.45
N THR A 554 2.41 5.93 20.98
CA THR A 554 3.40 6.95 21.33
C THR A 554 3.95 7.61 20.07
N TRP A 555 4.24 8.91 20.17
CA TRP A 555 4.72 9.74 19.06
C TRP A 555 6.00 10.48 19.45
N GLU A 556 6.98 10.44 18.55
CA GLU A 556 8.26 11.12 18.68
C GLU A 556 8.46 12.11 17.53
N VAL A 557 9.11 13.25 17.81
CA VAL A 557 9.38 14.28 16.80
C VAL A 557 10.46 13.79 15.83
N LEU A 558 10.20 13.91 14.51
CA LEU A 558 11.12 13.44 13.48
C LEU A 558 12.18 14.50 13.12
N GLY A 559 13.25 14.58 13.92
CA GLY A 559 14.44 15.40 13.63
C GLY A 559 14.40 16.84 14.14
N THR A 560 15.40 17.64 13.76
CA THR A 560 15.56 19.06 14.15
C THR A 560 16.17 19.89 13.00
N GLN A 561 16.29 21.23 13.14
CA GLN A 561 16.78 22.14 12.08
C GLN A 561 18.18 21.78 11.53
N ASP A 562 19.08 21.27 12.38
CA ASP A 562 20.46 20.96 12.00
C ASP A 562 20.71 19.46 11.83
N ASP A 563 19.64 18.68 11.63
CA ASP A 563 19.79 17.24 11.47
C ASP A 563 20.48 16.93 10.12
N PRO A 564 21.68 16.31 10.12
CA PRO A 564 22.41 16.03 8.88
C PRO A 564 21.71 14.98 7.99
N ARG A 565 20.66 14.31 8.51
CA ARG A 565 19.83 13.37 7.75
C ARG A 565 18.82 14.05 6.84
N ALA A 566 18.70 15.37 6.87
CA ALA A 566 17.57 16.08 6.32
C ALA A 566 17.93 17.13 5.25
N GLU A 567 17.04 17.34 4.27
CA GLU A 567 17.13 18.39 3.24
C GLU A 567 15.81 19.18 3.19
N ASN A 568 15.90 20.52 3.16
CA ASN A 568 14.74 21.43 3.25
C ASN A 568 13.82 21.14 4.44
N TRP A 569 14.40 20.76 5.58
CA TRP A 569 13.71 20.21 6.75
C TRP A 569 13.83 21.12 7.98
N TYR A 570 12.71 21.58 8.55
CA TYR A 570 12.58 22.52 9.68
C TYR A 570 13.31 23.89 9.56
N ASN A 571 12.76 24.95 10.17
CA ASN A 571 13.38 26.28 10.27
C ASN A 571 13.16 26.86 11.67
N PHE A 572 14.22 27.13 12.45
CA PHE A 572 14.08 27.49 13.88
C PHE A 572 14.22 28.98 14.22
N ARG A 573 13.57 29.38 15.33
CA ARG A 573 13.90 30.54 16.19
C ARG A 573 14.24 30.06 17.60
N GLU A 574 15.25 30.64 18.26
CA GLU A 574 15.64 30.35 19.64
C GLU A 574 14.42 30.24 20.60
N ASN A 575 14.18 29.05 21.16
CA ASN A 575 13.19 28.68 22.20
C ASN A 575 11.77 28.21 21.79
N SER A 576 11.56 27.67 20.58
CA SER A 576 10.31 26.98 20.20
C SER A 576 10.51 25.46 19.97
N PRO A 577 9.49 24.62 19.79
CA PRO A 577 9.66 23.24 19.27
C PRO A 577 10.03 23.25 17.77
N SER A 578 10.65 22.18 17.27
CA SER A 578 11.08 22.01 15.86
C SER A 578 9.87 22.08 14.90
N VAL A 579 9.70 23.20 14.19
CA VAL A 579 8.56 23.42 13.28
C VAL A 579 9.03 23.94 11.92
N PHE A 580 8.29 23.63 10.85
CA PHE A 580 8.43 24.32 9.56
C PHE A 580 7.93 25.76 9.76
N SER A 581 8.79 26.77 9.55
CA SER A 581 8.44 28.19 9.70
C SER A 581 8.97 29.07 8.55
N ILE A 582 8.33 30.23 8.31
CA ILE A 582 8.67 31.21 7.25
C ILE A 582 9.42 32.47 7.76
N ASN A 583 9.80 32.57 9.04
CA ASN A 583 10.19 33.88 9.60
C ASN A 583 11.57 33.94 10.27
N ASP A 584 12.61 34.11 9.46
CA ASP A 584 13.91 34.60 9.89
C ASP A 584 14.01 36.12 9.62
N ASN A 585 14.42 36.87 10.64
CA ASN A 585 14.75 38.30 10.56
C ASN A 585 16.28 38.45 10.40
N SER A 586 16.93 37.45 9.84
CA SER A 586 18.38 37.28 9.82
C SER A 586 18.80 36.83 8.44
N GLY A 587 18.54 37.70 7.46
CA GLY A 587 18.76 37.53 6.03
C GLY A 587 19.76 36.43 5.62
N TRP A 588 19.39 35.76 4.53
CA TRP A 588 20.05 34.69 3.77
C TRP A 588 19.38 33.31 3.86
N ILE A 589 18.10 33.24 3.44
CA ILE A 589 17.74 32.30 2.36
C ILE A 589 17.29 33.14 1.17
N GLU A 590 18.25 33.57 0.35
CA GLU A 590 17.99 33.91 -1.04
C GLU A 590 17.80 32.58 -1.80
N GLN A 591 16.56 32.17 -2.00
CA GLN A 591 16.18 31.74 -3.35
C GLN A 591 15.29 32.83 -3.93
N THR A 592 15.93 33.79 -4.58
CA THR A 592 15.31 34.64 -5.58
C THR A 592 14.69 33.76 -6.66
N TYR A 593 13.36 33.68 -6.71
CA TYR A 593 12.70 33.86 -8.01
C TYR A 593 12.41 35.34 -8.15
N GLU A 594 13.10 35.98 -9.09
CA GLU A 594 12.87 37.37 -9.44
C GLU A 594 11.38 37.58 -9.72
N VAL A 595 10.77 38.48 -8.95
CA VAL A 595 9.55 39.19 -9.33
C VAL A 595 9.88 40.05 -10.54
N ASN A 596 10.00 39.44 -11.71
CA ASN A 596 10.00 40.12 -12.98
C ASN A 596 8.65 39.81 -13.65
N ASN A 597 7.71 40.77 -13.49
CA ASN A 597 6.38 40.85 -14.13
C ASN A 597 5.13 40.42 -13.33
N GLY A 598 5.08 40.67 -12.02
CA GLY A 598 3.78 40.79 -11.32
C GLY A 598 2.95 39.50 -11.24
N ASP A 599 3.60 38.34 -11.27
CA ASP A 599 3.00 37.03 -10.98
C ASP A 599 3.39 36.63 -9.55
N THR A 600 2.40 36.27 -8.72
CA THR A 600 2.52 36.04 -7.26
C THR A 600 2.30 34.57 -6.89
N THR A 601 2.83 33.65 -7.69
CA THR A 601 2.67 32.20 -7.46
C THR A 601 3.74 31.66 -6.52
N LEU A 602 3.31 31.12 -5.37
CA LEU A 602 4.17 30.34 -4.46
C LEU A 602 4.34 28.93 -5.06
N LEU A 603 5.54 28.35 -5.00
CA LEU A 603 5.79 26.97 -5.42
C LEU A 603 6.05 26.11 -4.17
N PRO A 604 5.52 24.88 -4.07
CA PRO A 604 5.79 24.01 -2.94
C PRO A 604 7.27 23.60 -2.88
N LEU A 605 7.78 23.39 -1.67
CA LEU A 605 9.13 22.90 -1.38
C LEU A 605 9.10 21.39 -1.18
N ASN A 606 10.14 20.70 -1.65
CA ASN A 606 10.32 19.26 -1.42
C ASN A 606 11.21 19.06 -0.17
N ALA A 607 10.62 18.48 0.88
CA ALA A 607 11.27 18.15 2.15
C ALA A 607 11.68 16.67 2.15
N LYS A 608 12.90 16.37 2.60
CA LYS A 608 13.46 15.01 2.65
C LYS A 608 14.10 14.69 3.99
N TYR A 609 13.99 13.44 4.43
CA TYR A 609 14.60 12.97 5.68
C TYR A 609 15.02 11.50 5.61
N ASN A 610 16.26 11.18 5.98
CA ASN A 610 16.73 9.81 6.10
C ASN A 610 16.18 9.14 7.38
N VAL A 611 15.28 8.17 7.19
CA VAL A 611 14.56 7.44 8.23
C VAL A 611 15.10 6.01 8.44
N SER A 612 16.29 5.69 7.93
CA SER A 612 16.88 4.34 8.04
C SER A 612 17.05 3.84 9.49
N PHE A 613 17.10 4.76 10.47
CA PHE A 613 17.18 4.42 11.89
C PHE A 613 15.91 3.73 12.43
N LEU A 614 14.81 3.74 11.66
CA LEU A 614 13.57 3.04 11.96
C LEU A 614 13.60 1.56 11.50
N GLY A 615 14.69 1.10 10.86
CA GLY A 615 14.85 -0.30 10.44
C GLY A 615 14.69 -1.29 11.60
N GLY A 616 14.06 -2.43 11.30
CA GLY A 616 13.72 -3.48 12.27
C GLY A 616 12.35 -3.32 12.95
N ASN A 617 11.57 -2.29 12.62
CA ASN A 617 10.24 -2.04 13.19
C ASN A 617 9.12 -2.37 12.20
N GLN A 618 8.08 -3.10 12.63
CA GLN A 618 6.96 -3.51 11.75
C GLN A 618 5.79 -2.51 11.72
N ASN A 619 5.79 -1.53 12.62
CA ASN A 619 4.61 -0.74 12.97
C ASN A 619 4.92 0.76 12.94
N VAL A 620 5.44 1.25 11.83
CA VAL A 620 5.89 2.64 11.72
C VAL A 620 4.82 3.53 11.12
N ASN A 621 4.37 4.55 11.84
CA ASN A 621 3.44 5.57 11.32
C ASN A 621 4.12 6.94 11.33
N PHE A 622 3.69 7.83 10.44
CA PHE A 622 4.09 9.23 10.42
C PHE A 622 2.86 10.12 10.54
N ARG A 623 3.04 11.31 11.12
CA ARG A 623 2.00 12.33 11.10
C ARG A 623 2.55 13.74 10.97
N LEU A 624 1.78 14.58 10.29
CA LEU A 624 2.01 16.00 10.10
C LEU A 624 1.10 16.78 11.04
N VAL A 625 1.64 17.30 12.14
CA VAL A 625 0.92 18.07 13.14
C VAL A 625 0.92 19.55 12.80
N PHE A 626 -0.27 20.13 12.70
CA PHE A 626 -0.49 21.55 12.51
C PHE A 626 -0.94 22.19 13.83
N TYR A 627 -0.27 23.27 14.24
CA TYR A 627 -0.54 23.99 15.49
C TYR A 627 -1.09 25.39 15.26
N VAL A 628 -2.12 25.75 16.04
CA VAL A 628 -2.64 27.11 16.11
C VAL A 628 -2.21 27.74 17.44
N VAL A 629 -1.23 28.66 17.41
CA VAL A 629 -0.70 29.34 18.61
C VAL A 629 -1.09 30.82 18.68
N GLN A 630 -1.13 31.37 19.89
CA GLN A 630 -1.53 32.74 20.17
C GLN A 630 -0.36 33.72 20.05
N ASP A 631 -0.33 34.56 19.02
CA ASP A 631 0.46 35.80 19.02
C ASP A 631 -0.23 36.90 18.19
N PHE A 632 -0.77 37.92 18.87
CA PHE A 632 -1.28 39.24 18.41
C PHE A 632 -2.80 39.48 18.18
N PRO A 633 -3.30 40.74 18.33
CA PRO A 633 -4.72 41.02 18.60
C PRO A 633 -5.54 41.50 17.39
N GLU A 634 -6.83 41.14 17.42
CA GLU A 634 -8.02 41.84 16.86
C GLU A 634 -8.44 41.69 15.38
N ALA A 635 -7.73 40.95 14.51
CA ALA A 635 -8.26 40.58 13.19
C ALA A 635 -7.95 39.11 12.93
N GLY A 636 -8.95 38.32 12.52
CA GLY A 636 -8.77 36.91 12.19
C GLY A 636 -7.73 36.68 11.09
N TYR A 637 -7.32 35.42 10.94
CA TYR A 637 -6.35 34.98 9.95
C TYR A 637 -7.00 34.96 8.55
N GLU A 638 -6.85 36.05 7.78
CA GLU A 638 -7.46 36.16 6.44
C GLU A 638 -6.67 35.44 5.32
N ALA A 639 -5.49 34.83 5.59
CA ALA A 639 -4.61 34.36 4.51
C ALA A 639 -3.69 33.16 4.82
N ASP A 640 -3.91 32.39 5.89
CA ASP A 640 -2.82 31.57 6.45
C ASP A 640 -3.13 30.07 6.59
N GLY A 641 -2.28 29.22 6.02
CA GLY A 641 -2.46 27.75 6.06
C GLY A 641 -1.28 26.95 5.51
N VAL A 642 -1.39 25.62 5.59
CA VAL A 642 -0.41 24.64 5.09
C VAL A 642 -1.07 23.73 4.06
N LEU A 643 -0.31 23.33 3.05
CA LEU A 643 -0.66 22.31 2.06
C LEU A 643 0.47 21.28 2.01
N VAL A 644 0.10 20.00 1.89
CA VAL A 644 1.01 18.87 1.71
C VAL A 644 0.55 18.05 0.50
N ASP A 645 1.51 17.58 -0.28
CA ASP A 645 1.33 16.82 -1.51
C ASP A 645 2.46 15.80 -1.68
N ASP A 646 2.25 14.74 -2.48
CA ASP A 646 3.26 13.77 -2.91
C ASP A 646 4.12 13.16 -1.78
N PHE A 647 3.51 12.44 -0.83
CA PHE A 647 4.26 11.77 0.26
C PHE A 647 4.78 10.39 -0.16
N GLU A 648 6.09 10.19 -0.06
CA GLU A 648 6.76 8.93 -0.40
C GLU A 648 7.73 8.49 0.71
N ILE A 649 7.90 7.18 0.85
CA ILE A 649 8.98 6.56 1.61
C ILE A 649 9.75 5.66 0.65
N LEU A 650 10.90 6.16 0.22
CA LEU A 650 11.74 5.49 -0.78
C LEU A 650 12.87 4.77 -0.07
N SER A 651 13.06 3.49 -0.37
CA SER A 651 14.30 2.78 -0.05
C SER A 651 15.24 2.89 -1.25
N SER A 652 16.49 3.28 -1.02
CA SER A 652 17.53 3.18 -2.06
C SER A 652 18.23 1.81 -2.06
N ASP A 653 17.87 0.95 -1.11
CA ASP A 653 18.30 -0.44 -1.13
C ASP A 653 17.64 -1.21 -2.28
N PRO A 654 18.40 -2.10 -2.92
CA PRO A 654 17.91 -2.80 -4.08
C PRO A 654 16.93 -3.89 -3.63
N THR A 655 15.75 -3.99 -4.23
CA THR A 655 14.72 -4.98 -3.86
C THR A 655 14.63 -6.11 -4.88
N ALA A 656 15.27 -7.25 -4.64
CA ALA A 656 15.33 -8.35 -5.62
C ALA A 656 13.96 -9.03 -5.82
N ASP A 657 13.40 -8.92 -7.03
CA ASP A 657 12.28 -9.73 -7.50
C ASP A 657 12.32 -9.90 -9.02
N PHE A 658 11.74 -10.99 -9.50
CA PHE A 658 11.64 -11.32 -10.92
C PHE A 658 10.45 -12.23 -11.22
N ILE A 659 9.99 -12.22 -12.46
CA ILE A 659 9.05 -13.24 -12.95
C ILE A 659 9.71 -14.07 -14.05
N SER A 660 9.28 -15.31 -14.21
CA SER A 660 9.55 -16.06 -15.43
C SER A 660 8.40 -15.82 -16.39
N THR A 661 8.71 -15.48 -17.65
CA THR A 661 7.68 -15.43 -18.72
C THR A 661 7.44 -16.81 -19.33
N SER A 662 7.99 -17.88 -18.74
CA SER A 662 7.80 -19.25 -19.21
C SER A 662 6.34 -19.66 -19.16
N THR A 663 5.92 -20.44 -20.14
CA THR A 663 4.68 -21.20 -20.08
C THR A 663 4.78 -22.29 -19.00
N ALA A 664 3.64 -22.89 -18.63
CA ALA A 664 3.60 -24.01 -17.67
C ALA A 664 4.39 -25.25 -18.15
N LEU A 665 4.72 -25.33 -19.44
CA LEU A 665 5.48 -26.42 -20.06
C LEU A 665 6.71 -25.86 -20.74
N ASN A 666 7.87 -26.30 -20.30
CA ASN A 666 9.14 -25.96 -20.91
C ASN A 666 9.90 -27.25 -21.16
N TYR A 667 10.52 -27.36 -22.32
CA TYR A 667 11.28 -28.51 -22.77
C TYR A 667 12.78 -28.19 -22.75
N THR A 668 13.60 -29.24 -22.82
CA THR A 668 15.04 -29.07 -22.95
C THR A 668 15.38 -28.19 -24.15
N GLY A 669 16.23 -27.20 -23.92
CA GLY A 669 16.60 -26.20 -24.92
C GLY A 669 15.58 -25.09 -25.16
N ASP A 670 14.41 -25.08 -24.51
CA ASP A 670 13.53 -23.90 -24.55
C ASP A 670 14.22 -22.70 -23.91
N GLN A 671 14.01 -21.55 -24.54
CA GLN A 671 14.52 -20.29 -24.04
C GLN A 671 13.53 -19.71 -23.03
N ILE A 672 13.89 -19.77 -21.76
CA ILE A 672 13.16 -19.18 -20.65
C ILE A 672 13.62 -17.75 -20.47
N ASN A 673 12.71 -16.79 -20.64
CA ASN A 673 13.02 -15.39 -20.34
C ASN A 673 12.60 -15.09 -18.91
N PHE A 674 13.48 -14.40 -18.21
CA PHE A 674 13.19 -13.86 -16.89
C PHE A 674 13.07 -12.35 -17.02
N GLU A 675 11.99 -11.83 -16.46
CA GLU A 675 11.73 -10.40 -16.41
C GLU A 675 12.05 -9.89 -15.01
N TYR A 676 12.96 -8.92 -15.00
CA TYR A 676 13.36 -8.19 -13.83
C TYR A 676 12.25 -7.23 -13.41
N ILE A 677 11.78 -7.38 -12.18
CA ILE A 677 10.81 -6.46 -11.55
C ILE A 677 11.36 -5.93 -10.22
N SER A 678 12.68 -6.02 -10.03
CA SER A 678 13.35 -5.51 -8.85
C SER A 678 13.51 -3.98 -8.94
N ALA A 679 13.81 -3.31 -7.82
CA ALA A 679 14.20 -1.90 -7.81
C ALA A 679 15.66 -1.70 -7.40
N GLY A 680 16.25 -0.57 -7.78
CA GLY A 680 17.52 -0.08 -7.25
C GLY A 680 18.79 -0.80 -7.71
N ALA A 681 18.73 -1.79 -8.60
CA ALA A 681 19.93 -2.52 -9.04
C ALA A 681 20.84 -1.71 -9.98
N THR A 682 22.16 -1.85 -9.78
CA THR A 682 23.21 -1.43 -10.72
C THR A 682 23.83 -2.62 -11.47
N SER A 683 23.73 -3.83 -10.89
CA SER A 683 24.11 -5.07 -11.55
C SER A 683 23.27 -6.25 -11.07
N TYR A 684 23.22 -7.29 -11.90
CA TYR A 684 22.39 -8.48 -11.74
C TYR A 684 23.30 -9.71 -11.73
N SER A 685 22.92 -10.74 -10.97
CA SER A 685 23.58 -12.03 -10.90
C SER A 685 22.52 -13.11 -10.67
N TRP A 686 22.17 -13.78 -11.76
CA TRP A 686 21.22 -14.89 -11.80
C TRP A 686 21.94 -16.22 -11.58
N ASP A 687 21.33 -17.12 -10.82
CA ASP A 687 21.64 -18.55 -10.79
C ASP A 687 20.38 -19.30 -11.19
N PHE A 688 20.47 -20.07 -12.26
CA PHE A 688 19.31 -20.78 -12.82
C PHE A 688 19.07 -22.15 -12.18
N GLY A 689 19.90 -22.55 -11.20
CA GLY A 689 19.77 -23.83 -10.49
C GLY A 689 20.42 -25.02 -11.19
N ASP A 690 20.92 -24.84 -12.42
CA ASP A 690 21.61 -25.85 -13.23
C ASP A 690 23.14 -25.67 -13.27
N GLY A 691 23.65 -24.74 -12.45
CA GLY A 691 25.06 -24.34 -12.41
C GLY A 691 25.45 -23.26 -13.43
N ASN A 692 24.52 -22.80 -14.28
CA ASN A 692 24.73 -21.65 -15.14
C ASN A 692 24.22 -20.36 -14.47
N THR A 693 24.84 -19.23 -14.85
CA THR A 693 24.55 -17.92 -14.29
C THR A 693 24.45 -16.86 -15.40
N SER A 694 23.82 -15.72 -15.10
CA SER A 694 23.76 -14.57 -16.01
C SER A 694 23.89 -13.26 -15.25
N ASN A 695 24.43 -12.23 -15.90
CA ASN A 695 24.49 -10.86 -15.36
C ASN A 695 23.64 -9.86 -16.15
N GLN A 696 22.75 -10.34 -17.01
CA GLN A 696 21.82 -9.50 -17.75
C GLN A 696 20.65 -9.11 -16.84
N GLU A 697 20.05 -7.94 -17.08
CA GLU A 697 18.85 -7.49 -16.35
C GLU A 697 17.69 -8.46 -16.60
N ASN A 698 17.37 -8.68 -17.87
CA ASN A 698 16.34 -9.63 -18.31
C ASN A 698 17.02 -10.77 -19.08
N PRO A 699 17.61 -11.76 -18.39
CA PRO A 699 18.31 -12.83 -19.06
C PRO A 699 17.34 -13.77 -19.74
N SER A 700 17.85 -14.44 -20.77
CA SER A 700 17.23 -15.67 -21.25
C SER A 700 18.16 -16.85 -20.98
N HIS A 701 17.59 -17.97 -20.53
CA HIS A 701 18.33 -19.18 -20.22
C HIS A 701 17.66 -20.41 -20.81
N SER A 702 18.47 -21.35 -21.27
CA SER A 702 18.00 -22.63 -21.78
C SER A 702 18.64 -23.76 -21.01
N TYR A 703 17.83 -24.65 -20.46
CA TYR A 703 18.29 -25.78 -19.68
C TYR A 703 18.65 -26.94 -20.59
N ALA A 704 19.83 -27.52 -20.37
CA ALA A 704 20.36 -28.62 -21.18
C ALA A 704 19.84 -30.01 -20.73
N SER A 705 19.17 -30.08 -19.59
CA SER A 705 18.65 -31.33 -19.02
C SER A 705 17.27 -31.11 -18.42
N GLY A 706 16.43 -32.14 -18.50
CA GLY A 706 15.16 -32.15 -17.78
C GLY A 706 15.37 -32.11 -16.27
N GLY A 707 14.45 -31.48 -15.55
CA GLY A 707 14.56 -31.31 -14.11
C GLY A 707 13.66 -30.21 -13.56
N VAL A 708 13.73 -30.03 -12.25
CA VAL A 708 13.09 -28.93 -11.53
C VAL A 708 14.21 -28.06 -10.94
N TYR A 709 14.15 -26.77 -11.20
CA TYR A 709 15.21 -25.83 -10.90
C TYR A 709 14.71 -24.67 -10.04
N ASP A 710 15.43 -24.44 -8.95
CA ASP A 710 15.30 -23.23 -8.15
C ASP A 710 16.05 -22.10 -8.86
N VAL A 711 15.39 -20.96 -9.08
CA VAL A 711 16.04 -19.80 -9.72
C VAL A 711 16.25 -18.73 -8.67
N SER A 712 17.47 -18.19 -8.63
CA SER A 712 17.79 -17.06 -7.77
C SER A 712 18.29 -15.85 -8.56
N LEU A 713 17.91 -14.67 -8.10
CA LEU A 713 18.41 -13.40 -8.59
C LEU A 713 19.05 -12.66 -7.43
N THR A 714 20.35 -12.40 -7.55
CA THR A 714 21.09 -11.48 -6.69
C THR A 714 21.28 -10.17 -7.43
N ILE A 715 20.86 -9.06 -6.85
CA ILE A 715 21.09 -7.73 -7.39
C ILE A 715 22.02 -6.96 -6.47
N THR A 716 22.82 -6.06 -7.07
CA THR A 716 23.78 -5.20 -6.36
C THR A 716 23.54 -3.77 -6.75
N SER A 717 23.57 -2.86 -5.78
CA SER A 717 23.55 -1.42 -5.94
C SER A 717 24.69 -0.77 -5.18
N ASP A 718 24.80 0.56 -5.28
CA ASP A 718 25.70 1.35 -4.44
C ASP A 718 25.31 1.29 -2.95
N ALA A 719 24.06 0.91 -2.64
CA ALA A 719 23.52 0.80 -1.29
C ALA A 719 23.71 -0.62 -0.69
N GLY A 720 23.76 -1.68 -1.50
CA GLY A 720 23.95 -3.04 -0.99
C GLY A 720 23.62 -4.15 -1.99
N ASN A 721 23.39 -5.37 -1.49
CA ASN A 721 22.94 -6.51 -2.29
C ASN A 721 21.61 -7.07 -1.76
N ALA A 722 20.72 -7.49 -2.64
CA ALA A 722 19.54 -8.27 -2.30
C ALA A 722 19.48 -9.56 -3.11
N THR A 723 18.89 -10.61 -2.54
CA THR A 723 18.75 -11.92 -3.19
C THR A 723 17.35 -12.46 -2.98
N VAL A 724 16.74 -12.93 -4.07
CA VAL A 724 15.48 -13.68 -4.04
C VAL A 724 15.71 -15.08 -4.61
N VAL A 725 15.08 -16.09 -4.02
CA VAL A 725 15.09 -17.48 -4.48
C VAL A 725 13.65 -17.93 -4.69
N LYS A 726 13.32 -18.42 -5.89
CA LYS A 726 12.02 -19.02 -6.19
C LYS A 726 12.21 -20.52 -6.37
N GLU A 727 11.78 -21.28 -5.36
CA GLU A 727 11.91 -22.74 -5.33
C GLU A 727 10.99 -23.40 -6.35
N ASN A 728 11.48 -24.47 -6.98
CA ASN A 728 10.79 -25.25 -8.01
C ASN A 728 10.17 -24.40 -9.13
N LEU A 729 10.74 -23.22 -9.41
CA LEU A 729 10.14 -22.24 -10.31
C LEU A 729 10.11 -22.75 -11.75
N ILE A 730 11.23 -23.31 -12.22
CA ILE A 730 11.36 -23.75 -13.61
C ILE A 730 11.38 -25.26 -13.66
N LYS A 731 10.47 -25.79 -14.46
CA LYS A 731 10.38 -27.22 -14.73
C LYS A 731 10.63 -27.48 -16.20
N ILE A 732 11.64 -28.31 -16.47
CA ILE A 732 12.11 -28.64 -17.81
C ILE A 732 11.81 -30.11 -18.08
N ILE A 733 11.04 -30.35 -19.12
CA ILE A 733 10.70 -31.66 -19.63
C ILE A 733 11.84 -32.11 -20.57
N PRO A 734 12.45 -33.29 -20.36
CA PRO A 734 13.49 -33.79 -21.23
C PRO A 734 12.95 -34.18 -22.60
N THR A 735 13.85 -34.21 -23.58
CA THR A 735 13.61 -34.88 -24.86
C THR A 735 14.16 -36.30 -24.79
N ARG A 736 13.33 -37.29 -25.12
CA ARG A 736 13.67 -38.72 -25.17
C ARG A 736 13.50 -39.28 -26.58
N GLN A 737 14.18 -40.38 -26.83
CA GLN A 737 14.08 -41.10 -28.10
C GLN A 737 13.01 -42.19 -27.99
N VAL A 738 12.45 -42.58 -29.13
CA VAL A 738 11.55 -43.73 -29.23
C VAL A 738 12.34 -44.91 -29.82
N PRO A 739 12.27 -46.13 -29.25
CA PRO A 739 11.38 -46.57 -28.18
C PRO A 739 11.78 -46.00 -26.81
N TYR A 740 10.77 -45.68 -26.00
CA TYR A 740 10.89 -45.33 -24.58
C TYR A 740 10.32 -46.47 -23.76
N GLN A 741 11.19 -47.22 -23.10
CA GLN A 741 10.87 -48.43 -22.36
C GLN A 741 10.85 -48.15 -20.84
N LEU A 742 10.40 -49.11 -20.06
CA LEU A 742 10.36 -49.01 -18.60
C LEU A 742 11.71 -48.60 -17.96
N GLU A 743 12.81 -49.10 -18.53
CA GLU A 743 14.18 -48.79 -18.07
C GLU A 743 14.68 -47.40 -18.44
N ASP A 744 14.00 -46.70 -19.37
CA ASP A 744 14.34 -45.35 -19.81
C ASP A 744 13.73 -44.24 -18.92
N GLY A 745 13.03 -44.63 -17.84
CA GLY A 745 12.35 -43.72 -16.89
C GLY A 745 10.85 -43.95 -16.80
N GLY A 746 10.31 -44.93 -17.54
CA GLY A 746 8.88 -45.25 -17.59
C GLY A 746 8.32 -45.99 -16.37
N ASN A 747 9.16 -46.66 -15.58
CA ASN A 747 8.75 -47.44 -14.40
C ASN A 747 8.67 -46.66 -13.08
N LEU A 748 8.96 -45.35 -13.09
CA LEU A 748 8.84 -44.41 -11.96
C LEU A 748 9.62 -44.75 -10.66
N GLU A 749 10.29 -45.90 -10.57
CA GLU A 749 11.07 -46.34 -9.41
C GLU A 749 12.47 -45.70 -9.31
N GLN A 750 12.99 -45.20 -10.43
CA GLN A 750 14.28 -44.54 -10.48
C GLN A 750 14.08 -43.03 -10.40
N ALA A 751 14.72 -42.40 -9.41
CA ALA A 751 14.67 -40.97 -9.20
C ALA A 751 15.49 -40.23 -10.28
N GLU A 752 14.85 -40.02 -11.42
CA GLU A 752 15.04 -38.94 -12.40
C GLU A 752 13.78 -38.97 -13.29
N VAL A 753 12.64 -38.58 -12.70
CA VAL A 753 11.35 -38.73 -13.38
C VAL A 753 11.18 -37.63 -14.41
N ASP A 754 11.40 -38.04 -15.65
CA ASP A 754 11.15 -37.43 -16.96
C ASP A 754 9.83 -36.67 -17.16
N PHE A 755 8.92 -36.73 -16.19
CA PHE A 755 7.55 -36.27 -16.31
C PHE A 755 7.33 -34.97 -15.54
N SER A 756 6.40 -34.16 -16.05
CA SER A 756 5.91 -32.98 -15.34
C SER A 756 4.53 -33.19 -14.75
N ILE A 757 4.22 -32.45 -13.68
CA ILE A 757 2.90 -32.44 -13.05
C ILE A 757 2.46 -30.99 -12.92
N GLN A 758 1.17 -30.74 -13.13
CA GLN A 758 0.53 -29.45 -12.90
C GLN A 758 -0.78 -29.68 -12.16
N ASN A 759 -0.89 -29.10 -10.97
CA ASN A 759 -2.09 -29.18 -10.13
C ASN A 759 -2.79 -27.82 -10.21
N VAL A 760 -3.95 -27.75 -10.87
CA VAL A 760 -4.66 -26.49 -11.17
C VAL A 760 -5.65 -26.15 -10.07
N SER A 761 -6.45 -27.12 -9.65
CA SER A 761 -7.42 -26.97 -8.57
C SER A 761 -7.68 -28.31 -7.88
N GLY A 762 -8.12 -28.24 -6.63
CA GLY A 762 -8.49 -29.42 -5.85
C GLY A 762 -7.34 -30.40 -5.60
N THR A 763 -7.64 -31.69 -5.67
CA THR A 763 -6.69 -32.78 -5.48
C THR A 763 -5.73 -32.91 -6.67
N GLY A 764 -4.44 -32.72 -6.41
CA GLY A 764 -3.37 -32.85 -7.40
C GLY A 764 -2.70 -34.23 -7.46
N PHE A 765 -1.82 -34.40 -8.45
CA PHE A 765 -0.86 -35.50 -8.51
C PHE A 765 0.36 -35.22 -7.63
N VAL A 766 0.89 -36.28 -7.04
CA VAL A 766 2.25 -36.33 -6.49
C VAL A 766 2.95 -37.60 -6.99
N LEU A 767 4.28 -37.54 -7.11
CA LEU A 767 5.10 -38.73 -7.30
C LEU A 767 5.42 -39.33 -5.92
N GLY A 768 4.93 -40.53 -5.61
CA GLY A 768 5.10 -41.08 -4.27
C GLY A 768 4.41 -42.40 -4.01
N ARG A 769 4.37 -42.78 -2.73
CA ARG A 769 3.58 -43.91 -2.22
C ARG A 769 2.23 -43.39 -1.72
N SER A 770 1.16 -44.16 -1.91
CA SER A 770 -0.12 -43.91 -1.23
C SER A 770 -0.22 -44.79 0.02
N GLU A 771 -0.88 -44.28 1.08
CA GLU A 771 -1.22 -45.11 2.25
C GLU A 771 -2.40 -46.06 1.98
N ILE A 772 -3.11 -45.88 0.85
CA ILE A 772 -4.27 -46.66 0.44
C ILE A 772 -3.83 -47.90 -0.35
N THR A 773 -4.26 -49.09 0.10
CA THR A 773 -3.96 -50.37 -0.57
C THR A 773 -4.54 -50.39 -1.99
N GLY A 774 -3.70 -50.67 -2.99
CA GLY A 774 -4.06 -50.64 -4.41
C GLY A 774 -3.63 -49.35 -5.12
N LYS A 775 -3.53 -48.22 -4.41
CA LYS A 775 -2.98 -46.96 -4.95
C LYS A 775 -1.49 -46.77 -4.63
N ALA A 776 -0.94 -47.60 -3.72
CA ALA A 776 0.49 -47.74 -3.50
C ALA A 776 1.17 -48.53 -4.64
N GLY A 777 2.50 -48.50 -4.67
CA GLY A 777 3.38 -49.19 -5.63
C GLY A 777 2.84 -50.40 -6.40
N THR A 778 3.21 -50.44 -7.68
CA THR A 778 2.64 -51.32 -8.71
C THR A 778 3.37 -52.67 -8.80
N ALA A 779 3.14 -53.43 -9.87
CA ALA A 779 3.93 -54.64 -10.15
C ALA A 779 5.43 -54.37 -10.38
N SER A 780 5.83 -53.12 -10.67
CA SER A 780 7.21 -52.70 -10.94
C SER A 780 7.98 -52.26 -9.67
N GLY A 781 7.30 -51.76 -8.62
CA GLY A 781 7.92 -51.29 -7.38
C GLY A 781 7.01 -50.46 -6.47
N ASP A 782 7.58 -49.51 -5.70
CA ASP A 782 6.88 -48.76 -4.64
C ASP A 782 6.31 -47.39 -5.09
N PHE A 783 6.78 -46.79 -6.19
CA PHE A 783 6.48 -45.42 -6.61
C PHE A 783 5.53 -45.38 -7.82
N ALA A 784 4.56 -44.47 -7.77
CA ALA A 784 3.68 -44.15 -8.89
C ALA A 784 3.29 -42.66 -8.85
N PHE A 785 2.73 -42.14 -9.94
CA PHE A 785 1.97 -40.90 -9.84
C PHE A 785 0.62 -41.20 -9.21
N VAL A 786 0.36 -40.60 -8.05
CA VAL A 786 -0.85 -40.85 -7.26
C VAL A 786 -1.60 -39.55 -7.00
N THR A 787 -2.92 -39.60 -7.04
CA THR A 787 -3.79 -38.53 -6.54
C THR A 787 -4.21 -38.83 -5.09
N ALA A 788 -4.36 -37.80 -4.25
CA ALA A 788 -4.73 -37.90 -2.83
C ALA A 788 -3.89 -38.91 -2.01
N PRO A 789 -2.57 -38.70 -1.84
CA PRO A 789 -1.70 -39.63 -1.12
C PRO A 789 -2.11 -39.83 0.36
N ASP A 790 -2.66 -38.79 1.01
CA ASP A 790 -2.93 -38.70 2.46
C ASP A 790 -4.39 -38.35 2.81
N ALA A 791 -5.29 -38.27 1.82
CA ALA A 791 -6.64 -37.75 2.03
C ALA A 791 -7.72 -38.85 1.89
N GLU A 792 -8.65 -38.89 2.86
CA GLU A 792 -9.86 -39.73 2.78
C GLU A 792 -10.88 -39.22 1.74
N LEU A 793 -10.70 -38.00 1.22
CA LEU A 793 -11.64 -37.29 0.34
C LEU A 793 -10.94 -36.59 -0.83
N TYR A 794 -11.56 -36.60 -2.01
CA TYR A 794 -11.19 -35.72 -3.13
C TYR A 794 -11.85 -34.37 -2.97
N GLU A 795 -11.14 -33.30 -3.33
CA GLU A 795 -11.74 -31.97 -3.38
C GLU A 795 -12.61 -31.81 -4.64
N ASN A 796 -13.70 -31.06 -4.49
CA ASN A 796 -14.61 -30.77 -5.59
C ASN A 796 -13.91 -29.92 -6.67
N ASN A 797 -14.20 -30.18 -7.95
CA ASN A 797 -13.61 -29.50 -9.12
C ASN A 797 -12.08 -29.64 -9.18
N SER A 798 -11.58 -30.87 -8.98
CA SER A 798 -10.16 -31.13 -9.12
C SER A 798 -9.75 -31.10 -10.59
N GLU A 799 -8.65 -30.44 -10.92
CA GLU A 799 -8.03 -30.45 -12.24
C GLU A 799 -6.52 -30.60 -12.10
N ALA A 800 -5.98 -31.67 -12.69
CA ALA A 800 -4.55 -31.97 -12.64
C ALA A 800 -4.04 -32.67 -13.90
N TYR A 801 -2.74 -32.50 -14.16
CA TYR A 801 -2.09 -32.98 -15.37
C TYR A 801 -0.79 -33.71 -15.05
N ILE A 802 -0.51 -34.79 -15.79
CA ILE A 802 0.84 -35.38 -15.91
C ILE A 802 1.28 -35.22 -17.36
N TYR A 803 2.46 -34.63 -17.59
CA TYR A 803 3.07 -34.44 -18.90
C TYR A 803 4.26 -35.38 -19.07
N THR A 804 4.39 -35.99 -20.24
CA THR A 804 5.50 -36.87 -20.58
C THR A 804 6.69 -36.07 -21.12
N PRO A 805 7.86 -36.71 -21.31
CA PRO A 805 8.91 -36.20 -22.20
C PRO A 805 8.40 -35.82 -23.59
N GLU A 806 9.21 -35.02 -24.28
CA GLU A 806 9.13 -34.87 -25.73
C GLU A 806 9.80 -36.06 -26.40
N PHE A 807 9.12 -36.69 -27.35
CA PHE A 807 9.55 -37.89 -28.05
C PHE A 807 9.75 -37.60 -29.53
N ASP A 808 10.82 -38.16 -30.08
CA ASP A 808 11.14 -38.09 -31.50
C ASP A 808 10.56 -39.30 -32.25
N PHE A 809 9.50 -39.08 -33.03
CA PHE A 809 8.85 -40.07 -33.90
C PHE A 809 9.35 -39.96 -35.36
N LYS A 810 10.52 -39.33 -35.63
CA LYS A 810 11.06 -39.16 -37.00
C LYS A 810 11.09 -40.42 -37.84
N SER A 811 11.33 -41.58 -37.22
CA SER A 811 11.34 -42.84 -37.94
C SER A 811 9.92 -43.19 -38.38
N LEU A 812 9.74 -43.64 -39.61
CA LEU A 812 8.44 -44.14 -40.04
C LEU A 812 8.22 -45.56 -39.49
N GLY A 813 6.99 -45.89 -39.09
CA GLY A 813 6.65 -47.22 -38.62
C GLY A 813 5.50 -47.27 -37.63
N ASP A 814 5.26 -48.49 -37.13
CA ASP A 814 4.16 -48.76 -36.22
C ASP A 814 4.57 -48.43 -34.78
N TYR A 815 3.82 -47.56 -34.13
CA TYR A 815 4.09 -47.13 -32.75
C TYR A 815 2.93 -47.45 -31.83
N GLN A 816 3.24 -47.84 -30.60
CA GLN A 816 2.28 -48.12 -29.55
C GLN A 816 2.60 -47.31 -28.30
N PHE A 817 1.59 -46.59 -27.81
CA PHE A 817 1.62 -45.93 -26.51
C PHE A 817 1.01 -46.86 -25.47
N SER A 818 1.62 -46.99 -24.28
CA SER A 818 1.01 -47.72 -23.17
C SER A 818 1.39 -47.20 -21.80
N PHE A 819 0.52 -47.46 -20.81
CA PHE A 819 0.77 -47.22 -19.38
C PHE A 819 -0.05 -48.21 -18.56
N GLU A 820 0.30 -48.39 -17.30
CA GLU A 820 -0.51 -49.10 -16.32
C GLU A 820 -1.22 -48.11 -15.41
N THR A 821 -2.48 -48.39 -15.08
CA THR A 821 -3.25 -47.55 -14.18
C THR A 821 -4.16 -48.36 -13.28
N ASN A 822 -4.35 -47.87 -12.07
CA ASN A 822 -5.39 -48.33 -11.15
C ASN A 822 -6.22 -47.11 -10.76
N TYR A 823 -7.54 -47.20 -10.88
CA TYR A 823 -8.42 -46.10 -10.53
C TYR A 823 -9.75 -46.56 -9.97
N GLN A 824 -10.38 -45.67 -9.21
CA GLN A 824 -11.71 -45.81 -8.67
C GLN A 824 -12.42 -44.46 -8.78
N PHE A 825 -13.47 -44.40 -9.58
CA PHE A 825 -14.34 -43.24 -9.80
C PHE A 825 -15.79 -43.68 -9.60
N GLU A 826 -16.62 -42.77 -9.09
CA GLU A 826 -17.98 -43.09 -8.66
C GLU A 826 -18.96 -43.26 -9.84
N ASP A 827 -18.76 -42.45 -10.87
CA ASP A 827 -19.63 -42.40 -12.04
C ASP A 827 -18.89 -41.85 -13.27
N ASN A 828 -19.66 -41.50 -14.31
CA ASN A 828 -19.15 -41.04 -15.60
C ASN A 828 -18.95 -39.52 -15.68
N TRP A 829 -18.98 -38.82 -14.54
CA TRP A 829 -18.68 -37.39 -14.44
C TRP A 829 -17.20 -37.17 -14.14
N ASP A 830 -16.61 -38.09 -13.37
CA ASP A 830 -15.20 -38.17 -13.02
C ASP A 830 -14.38 -39.07 -13.96
N GLY A 831 -13.12 -38.71 -14.16
CA GLY A 831 -12.18 -39.58 -14.86
C GLY A 831 -10.93 -38.89 -15.37
N PHE A 832 -10.30 -39.51 -16.36
CA PHE A 832 -9.18 -38.90 -17.08
C PHE A 832 -9.21 -39.21 -18.58
N ILE A 833 -8.49 -38.40 -19.35
CA ILE A 833 -8.22 -38.60 -20.78
C ILE A 833 -6.73 -38.52 -21.08
N VAL A 834 -6.35 -39.04 -22.25
CA VAL A 834 -4.99 -38.91 -22.78
C VAL A 834 -5.03 -37.99 -23.99
N GLU A 835 -4.13 -37.01 -24.00
CA GLU A 835 -3.98 -36.04 -25.08
C GLU A 835 -2.52 -36.04 -25.54
N TYR A 836 -2.28 -35.57 -26.76
CA TYR A 836 -0.95 -35.38 -27.33
C TYR A 836 -0.81 -33.99 -27.95
N THR A 837 0.43 -33.58 -28.16
CA THR A 837 0.81 -32.34 -28.85
C THR A 837 2.00 -32.61 -29.75
N VAL A 838 2.07 -31.89 -30.88
CA VAL A 838 3.22 -31.83 -31.79
C VAL A 838 3.88 -30.43 -31.82
N ASP A 839 3.37 -29.51 -31.00
CA ASP A 839 3.71 -28.08 -30.98
C ASP A 839 4.08 -27.60 -29.58
N ARG A 840 4.62 -28.49 -28.74
CA ARG A 840 5.04 -28.20 -27.34
C ARG A 840 3.92 -27.65 -26.46
N GLY A 841 2.70 -28.09 -26.72
CA GLY A 841 1.54 -27.81 -25.89
C GLY A 841 0.80 -26.51 -26.23
N GLU A 842 1.09 -25.88 -27.37
CA GLU A 842 0.23 -24.82 -27.91
C GLU A 842 -1.17 -25.37 -28.21
N ASN A 843 -1.25 -26.58 -28.75
CA ASN A 843 -2.50 -27.31 -28.95
C ASN A 843 -2.40 -28.74 -28.40
N TRP A 844 -3.38 -29.12 -27.59
CA TRP A 844 -3.55 -30.47 -27.10
C TRP A 844 -4.71 -31.15 -27.80
N ILE A 845 -4.43 -32.28 -28.42
CA ILE A 845 -5.38 -33.07 -29.20
C ILE A 845 -5.65 -34.36 -28.43
N LYS A 846 -6.93 -34.69 -28.23
CA LYS A 846 -7.31 -35.96 -27.62
C LYS A 846 -6.78 -37.12 -28.45
N LEU A 847 -6.18 -38.12 -27.81
CA LEU A 847 -5.49 -39.19 -28.53
C LEU A 847 -6.45 -40.04 -29.38
N LYS A 848 -7.69 -40.20 -28.91
CA LYS A 848 -8.78 -40.92 -29.60
C LYS A 848 -10.11 -40.22 -29.31
N ASP A 849 -11.01 -40.22 -30.28
CA ASP A 849 -12.36 -39.65 -30.15
C ASP A 849 -13.47 -40.69 -30.05
N GLU A 850 -13.11 -41.98 -30.08
CA GLU A 850 -14.06 -43.10 -30.05
C GLU A 850 -13.81 -44.02 -28.85
N LEU A 851 -14.87 -44.71 -28.41
CA LEU A 851 -14.80 -45.74 -27.40
C LEU A 851 -14.20 -47.02 -28.01
N GLU A 852 -13.05 -47.49 -27.48
CA GLU A 852 -12.39 -48.72 -27.90
C GLU A 852 -12.25 -49.67 -26.70
N ASP A 853 -12.51 -50.97 -26.90
CA ASP A 853 -12.62 -52.00 -25.83
C ASP A 853 -11.45 -52.03 -24.82
N ASN A 854 -10.25 -51.55 -25.17
CA ASN A 854 -9.04 -51.53 -24.31
C ASN A 854 -8.47 -50.14 -24.02
N TRP A 855 -9.09 -49.08 -24.54
CA TRP A 855 -8.66 -47.71 -24.32
C TRP A 855 -9.64 -47.03 -23.35
N TYR A 856 -10.51 -46.15 -23.84
CA TYR A 856 -11.57 -45.55 -23.05
C TYR A 856 -12.61 -46.57 -22.59
N THR A 857 -13.06 -46.44 -21.34
CA THR A 857 -14.00 -47.40 -20.74
C THR A 857 -15.44 -46.96 -20.85
N GLN A 858 -15.71 -45.64 -20.90
CA GLN A 858 -17.06 -45.09 -20.90
C GLN A 858 -17.16 -43.79 -21.71
N ILE A 859 -18.40 -43.36 -21.98
CA ILE A 859 -18.72 -42.02 -22.48
C ILE A 859 -19.13 -41.14 -21.30
N SER A 860 -18.60 -39.92 -21.23
CA SER A 860 -18.91 -38.94 -20.20
C SER A 860 -20.39 -38.53 -20.22
N ASP A 861 -20.92 -38.17 -19.06
CA ASP A 861 -22.28 -37.61 -18.97
C ASP A 861 -22.36 -36.24 -19.68
N PRO A 862 -23.52 -35.85 -20.26
CA PRO A 862 -23.73 -34.51 -20.80
C PRO A 862 -23.38 -33.34 -19.87
N GLN A 863 -23.40 -33.56 -18.57
CA GLN A 863 -23.07 -32.55 -17.55
C GLN A 863 -21.67 -32.72 -16.94
N SER A 864 -20.89 -33.71 -17.38
CA SER A 864 -19.52 -33.94 -16.92
C SER A 864 -18.61 -32.73 -17.21
N VAL A 865 -17.61 -32.55 -16.35
CA VAL A 865 -16.50 -31.59 -16.51
C VAL A 865 -15.66 -31.81 -17.78
N PHE A 866 -15.69 -33.03 -18.36
CA PHE A 866 -15.07 -33.29 -19.67
C PHE A 866 -15.89 -32.79 -20.86
N GLY A 867 -17.14 -32.37 -20.63
CA GLY A 867 -18.10 -32.02 -21.66
C GLY A 867 -18.95 -33.21 -22.13
N ASN A 868 -19.87 -32.92 -23.04
CA ASN A 868 -20.88 -33.87 -23.49
C ASN A 868 -20.32 -34.90 -24.48
N GLU A 869 -20.62 -36.18 -24.25
CA GLU A 869 -20.28 -37.31 -25.13
C GLU A 869 -18.78 -37.50 -25.39
N VAL A 870 -17.93 -37.22 -24.39
CA VAL A 870 -16.49 -37.41 -24.48
C VAL A 870 -16.11 -38.81 -23.98
N PRO A 871 -15.38 -39.63 -24.77
CA PRO A 871 -14.82 -40.88 -24.26
C PRO A 871 -13.78 -40.62 -23.16
N ILE A 872 -13.95 -41.28 -22.01
CA ILE A 872 -13.10 -41.10 -20.83
C ILE A 872 -12.73 -42.44 -20.17
N PHE A 873 -11.65 -42.45 -19.40
CA PHE A 873 -11.37 -43.49 -18.42
C PHE A 873 -12.14 -43.16 -17.14
N SER A 874 -13.17 -43.95 -16.86
CA SER A 874 -14.06 -43.80 -15.70
C SER A 874 -14.50 -45.18 -15.17
N GLY A 875 -15.05 -45.24 -13.95
CA GLY A 875 -15.41 -46.45 -13.22
C GLY A 875 -14.29 -46.94 -12.31
N ASN A 876 -14.08 -48.26 -12.21
CA ASN A 876 -13.00 -48.80 -11.37
C ASN A 876 -12.27 -49.97 -12.04
N THR A 877 -11.03 -50.21 -11.60
CA THR A 877 -10.19 -51.35 -12.01
C THR A 877 -10.11 -52.44 -10.93
N GLU A 878 -11.08 -52.50 -10.00
CA GLU A 878 -11.14 -53.50 -8.92
C GLU A 878 -9.87 -53.59 -8.05
N ASN A 879 -9.17 -52.46 -7.85
CA ASN A 879 -7.89 -52.37 -7.14
C ASN A 879 -6.72 -53.13 -7.79
N GLU A 880 -6.80 -53.42 -9.08
CA GLU A 880 -5.70 -53.99 -9.86
C GLU A 880 -5.18 -52.97 -10.88
N PHE A 881 -3.87 -52.99 -11.13
CA PHE A 881 -3.26 -52.24 -12.22
C PHE A 881 -3.60 -52.91 -13.55
N VAL A 882 -4.17 -52.13 -14.47
CA VAL A 882 -4.55 -52.58 -15.81
C VAL A 882 -3.69 -51.85 -16.84
N LYS A 883 -3.06 -52.61 -17.73
CA LYS A 883 -2.32 -52.05 -18.86
C LYS A 883 -3.29 -51.51 -19.92
N LYS A 884 -3.15 -50.23 -20.26
CA LYS A 884 -3.86 -49.55 -21.33
C LYS A 884 -2.89 -49.28 -22.48
N PHE A 885 -3.31 -49.58 -23.71
CA PHE A 885 -2.47 -49.36 -24.88
C PHE A 885 -3.30 -48.98 -26.12
N THR A 886 -2.72 -48.18 -27.02
CA THR A 886 -3.34 -47.83 -28.30
C THR A 886 -2.28 -47.59 -29.39
N ASP A 887 -2.70 -47.68 -30.65
CA ASP A 887 -1.88 -47.36 -31.81
C ASP A 887 -1.70 -45.84 -31.91
N VAL A 888 -0.45 -45.41 -32.06
CA VAL A 888 -0.07 -44.00 -32.27
C VAL A 888 0.78 -43.82 -33.53
N SER A 889 0.64 -44.75 -34.48
CA SER A 889 1.43 -44.79 -35.72
C SER A 889 1.19 -43.58 -36.62
N PHE A 890 0.04 -42.91 -36.46
CA PHE A 890 -0.26 -41.65 -37.15
C PHE A 890 0.66 -40.48 -36.75
N LEU A 891 1.45 -40.63 -35.67
CA LEU A 891 2.47 -39.67 -35.24
C LEU A 891 3.84 -39.92 -35.90
N ALA A 892 3.97 -40.98 -36.71
CA ALA A 892 5.20 -41.28 -37.44
C ALA A 892 5.62 -40.08 -38.32
N GLY A 893 6.90 -39.72 -38.26
CA GLY A 893 7.47 -38.54 -38.91
C GLY A 893 7.41 -37.25 -38.07
N ALA A 894 6.70 -37.22 -36.95
CA ALA A 894 6.68 -36.05 -36.07
C ALA A 894 7.96 -35.98 -35.22
N GLU A 895 8.58 -34.80 -35.14
CA GLU A 895 9.86 -34.64 -34.45
C GLU A 895 9.73 -34.32 -32.95
N ARG A 896 8.54 -33.91 -32.50
CA ARG A 896 8.30 -33.31 -31.19
C ARG A 896 6.96 -33.71 -30.60
N VAL A 897 6.81 -34.97 -30.23
CA VAL A 897 5.54 -35.49 -29.70
C VAL A 897 5.58 -35.52 -28.18
N SER A 898 4.63 -34.91 -27.50
CA SER A 898 4.43 -35.12 -26.06
C SER A 898 3.02 -35.59 -25.79
N PHE A 899 2.84 -36.34 -24.72
CA PHE A 899 1.53 -36.76 -24.24
C PHE A 899 1.25 -36.11 -22.89
N ARG A 900 -0.03 -36.04 -22.53
CA ARG A 900 -0.44 -35.74 -21.16
C ARG A 900 -1.64 -36.56 -20.76
N ILE A 901 -1.75 -36.77 -19.45
CA ILE A 901 -2.93 -37.31 -18.81
C ILE A 901 -3.63 -36.17 -18.10
N LYS A 902 -4.89 -35.92 -18.47
CA LYS A 902 -5.74 -34.87 -17.89
C LYS A 902 -6.77 -35.51 -16.98
N PHE A 903 -6.70 -35.21 -15.69
CA PHE A 903 -7.61 -35.68 -14.65
C PHE A 903 -8.58 -34.56 -14.26
N LEU A 904 -9.89 -34.87 -14.20
CA LEU A 904 -10.93 -33.94 -13.75
C LEU A 904 -11.95 -34.64 -12.83
N THR A 905 -12.46 -33.91 -11.84
CA THR A 905 -13.61 -34.33 -11.02
C THR A 905 -14.67 -33.23 -10.88
N ASP A 906 -15.90 -33.60 -10.53
CA ASP A 906 -17.05 -32.68 -10.44
C ASP A 906 -17.68 -32.54 -9.04
N ALA A 907 -17.30 -33.41 -8.09
CA ALA A 907 -17.76 -33.39 -6.71
C ALA A 907 -16.66 -33.83 -5.72
N ALA A 908 -16.89 -33.61 -4.42
CA ALA A 908 -16.01 -34.10 -3.37
C ALA A 908 -16.49 -35.47 -2.89
N GLU A 909 -15.65 -36.50 -3.03
CA GLU A 909 -16.06 -37.89 -2.79
C GLU A 909 -15.06 -38.69 -1.96
N VAL A 910 -15.60 -39.65 -1.20
CA VAL A 910 -14.88 -40.63 -0.38
C VAL A 910 -14.62 -41.86 -1.25
N ASP A 911 -13.37 -42.33 -1.34
CA ASP A 911 -12.92 -43.50 -2.13
C ASP A 911 -12.57 -43.28 -3.61
N ALA A 912 -12.68 -42.06 -4.16
CA ALA A 912 -12.21 -41.76 -5.52
C ALA A 912 -10.67 -41.78 -5.63
N GLY A 913 -10.08 -41.95 -6.81
CA GLY A 913 -8.66 -41.72 -7.06
C GLY A 913 -7.96 -42.64 -8.04
N MET A 914 -6.76 -42.25 -8.47
CA MET A 914 -5.99 -42.97 -9.47
C MET A 914 -4.49 -43.03 -9.18
N ALA A 915 -3.86 -44.06 -9.73
CA ALA A 915 -2.43 -44.22 -9.81
C ALA A 915 -2.02 -44.56 -11.26
N ILE A 916 -0.88 -44.05 -11.71
CA ILE A 916 -0.30 -44.32 -13.03
C ILE A 916 1.17 -44.71 -12.88
N ASP A 917 1.56 -45.72 -13.63
CA ASP A 917 2.93 -46.21 -13.71
C ASP A 917 3.20 -46.91 -15.05
N ASN A 918 4.43 -47.40 -15.25
CA ASN A 918 4.85 -48.25 -16.36
C ASN A 918 4.52 -47.67 -17.73
N PHE A 919 4.90 -46.41 -17.93
CA PHE A 919 4.74 -45.68 -19.19
C PHE A 919 5.73 -46.18 -20.24
N GLU A 920 5.26 -46.50 -21.44
CA GLU A 920 6.08 -46.93 -22.57
C GLU A 920 5.59 -46.31 -23.88
N ILE A 921 6.53 -45.96 -24.75
CA ILE A 921 6.28 -45.78 -26.18
C ILE A 921 7.12 -46.81 -26.91
N LEU A 922 6.46 -47.82 -27.43
CA LEU A 922 7.09 -48.87 -28.19
C LEU A 922 7.06 -48.52 -29.68
N GLY A 923 8.17 -48.75 -30.35
CA GLY A 923 8.26 -48.67 -31.80
C GLY A 923 9.46 -47.86 -32.30
N PRO A 924 9.63 -47.71 -33.62
CA PRO A 924 8.80 -48.35 -34.64
C PRO A 924 8.92 -49.88 -34.54
N LEU A 925 7.80 -50.58 -34.35
CA LEU A 925 7.75 -52.04 -34.24
C LEU A 925 8.16 -52.62 -35.59
N ALA A 926 9.02 -53.64 -35.63
CA ALA A 926 9.53 -54.17 -36.89
C ALA A 926 8.42 -54.89 -37.70
N GLY A 927 8.02 -54.28 -38.81
CA GLY A 927 7.09 -54.75 -39.83
C GLY A 927 7.61 -54.39 -41.23
N PRO A 928 7.11 -55.04 -42.30
CA PRO A 928 7.60 -54.78 -43.66
C PRO A 928 7.22 -53.37 -44.12
N ALA A 929 8.17 -52.67 -44.76
CA ALA A 929 7.89 -51.40 -45.44
C ALA A 929 6.92 -51.61 -46.61
N ILE A 930 5.92 -50.74 -46.72
CA ILE A 930 4.91 -50.69 -47.79
C ILE A 930 4.98 -49.29 -48.42
N PRO A 931 5.79 -49.08 -49.47
CA PRO A 931 5.87 -47.79 -50.13
C PRO A 931 4.57 -47.42 -50.86
N ASP A 932 4.08 -46.20 -50.68
CA ASP A 932 2.98 -45.59 -51.46
C ASP A 932 3.14 -44.06 -51.48
N PHE A 933 2.54 -43.39 -52.46
CA PHE A 933 2.65 -41.94 -52.66
C PHE A 933 1.53 -41.36 -53.52
N SER A 934 1.32 -40.05 -53.44
CA SER A 934 0.37 -39.30 -54.27
C SER A 934 1.02 -38.07 -54.92
N ALA A 935 0.36 -37.46 -55.91
CA ALA A 935 0.79 -36.21 -56.54
C ALA A 935 -0.37 -35.21 -56.57
N GLU A 936 -0.07 -33.91 -56.49
CA GLU A 936 -1.06 -32.83 -56.57
C GLU A 936 -1.86 -32.87 -57.87
N VAL A 937 -1.17 -33.13 -58.98
CA VAL A 937 -1.75 -33.33 -60.32
C VAL A 937 -0.98 -34.40 -61.08
N GLU A 938 -1.67 -35.17 -61.92
CA GLU A 938 -1.08 -36.20 -62.78
C GLU A 938 -0.78 -35.68 -64.21
N TYR A 939 -1.23 -34.47 -64.56
CA TYR A 939 -1.08 -33.87 -65.89
C TYR A 939 -0.71 -32.38 -65.79
N ALA A 940 0.36 -31.95 -66.47
CA ALA A 940 0.80 -30.55 -66.51
C ALA A 940 1.54 -30.19 -67.82
N CYS A 941 1.99 -28.95 -67.98
CA CYS A 941 2.76 -28.50 -69.16
C CYS A 941 4.25 -28.39 -68.85
N GLU A 942 5.08 -28.47 -69.89
CA GLU A 942 6.54 -28.33 -69.80
C GLU A 942 6.94 -27.09 -68.98
N GLY A 943 7.72 -27.32 -67.92
CA GLY A 943 8.13 -26.31 -66.96
C GLY A 943 7.29 -26.25 -65.67
N ALA A 944 6.22 -27.05 -65.56
CA ALA A 944 5.42 -27.15 -64.34
C ALA A 944 6.20 -27.77 -63.18
N THR A 945 5.84 -27.33 -61.97
CA THR A 945 6.31 -27.93 -60.72
C THR A 945 5.12 -28.64 -60.07
N ILE A 946 5.30 -29.90 -59.71
CA ILE A 946 4.26 -30.76 -59.11
C ILE A 946 4.73 -31.19 -57.73
N VAL A 947 3.82 -31.17 -56.76
CA VAL A 947 4.07 -31.62 -55.39
C VAL A 947 3.74 -33.11 -55.25
N PHE A 948 4.67 -33.89 -54.69
CA PHE A 948 4.46 -35.30 -54.33
C PHE A 948 4.39 -35.49 -52.83
N SER A 949 3.48 -36.34 -52.38
CA SER A 949 3.26 -36.67 -50.96
C SER A 949 3.49 -38.15 -50.69
N ASN A 950 4.13 -38.47 -49.56
CA ASN A 950 4.32 -39.84 -49.10
C ASN A 950 3.06 -40.41 -48.45
N GLU A 951 2.68 -41.63 -48.83
CA GLU A 951 1.56 -42.41 -48.26
C GLU A 951 2.03 -43.78 -47.72
N SER A 952 3.35 -43.97 -47.58
CA SER A 952 3.94 -45.26 -47.22
C SER A 952 3.62 -45.71 -45.78
N LEU A 953 3.43 -47.01 -45.59
CA LEU A 953 3.11 -47.65 -44.30
C LEU A 953 4.19 -48.65 -43.86
N GLY A 954 4.19 -49.05 -42.59
CA GLY A 954 5.16 -50.01 -42.04
C GLY A 954 6.50 -49.38 -41.67
N SER A 955 7.46 -50.20 -41.23
CA SER A 955 8.64 -49.75 -40.50
C SER A 955 9.76 -49.29 -41.43
N ILE A 956 9.70 -48.03 -41.84
CA ILE A 956 10.55 -47.46 -42.87
C ILE A 956 11.70 -46.66 -42.24
N LYS A 957 12.91 -47.10 -42.55
CA LYS A 957 14.18 -46.46 -42.21
C LYS A 957 14.53 -45.30 -43.13
N ASP A 958 14.26 -45.42 -44.43
CA ASP A 958 14.59 -44.40 -45.43
C ASP A 958 13.65 -44.47 -46.65
N LEU A 959 13.42 -43.32 -47.29
CA LEU A 959 12.63 -43.19 -48.51
C LEU A 959 13.48 -42.56 -49.60
N GLN A 960 13.56 -43.22 -50.74
CA GLN A 960 14.28 -42.75 -51.93
C GLN A 960 13.29 -42.61 -53.08
N TRP A 961 13.20 -41.41 -53.63
CA TRP A 961 12.33 -41.05 -54.74
C TRP A 961 13.14 -40.98 -56.03
N ASP A 962 12.58 -41.51 -57.10
CA ASP A 962 12.97 -41.25 -58.48
C ASP A 962 11.73 -40.75 -59.23
N PHE A 963 11.72 -39.49 -59.61
CA PHE A 963 10.61 -38.85 -60.32
C PHE A 963 10.72 -39.01 -61.85
N GLY A 964 11.69 -39.79 -62.32
CA GLY A 964 11.91 -40.08 -63.73
C GLY A 964 12.91 -39.13 -64.40
N GLU A 965 13.53 -39.60 -65.47
CA GLU A 965 14.55 -38.87 -66.22
C GLU A 965 13.99 -37.57 -66.83
N GLY A 966 14.52 -36.41 -66.43
CA GLY A 966 14.07 -35.08 -66.89
C GLY A 966 13.29 -34.28 -65.85
N ALA A 967 12.96 -34.90 -64.71
CA ALA A 967 12.53 -34.22 -63.50
C ALA A 967 13.71 -33.47 -62.83
N GLU A 968 13.43 -32.32 -62.24
CA GLU A 968 14.39 -31.45 -61.55
C GLU A 968 13.88 -31.14 -60.12
N PRO A 969 14.45 -31.76 -59.07
CA PRO A 969 15.43 -32.84 -59.11
C PRO A 969 14.83 -34.19 -59.54
N GLN A 970 15.62 -35.04 -60.21
CA GLN A 970 15.18 -36.41 -60.58
C GLN A 970 15.07 -37.31 -59.34
N PHE A 971 16.00 -37.17 -58.41
CA PHE A 971 16.03 -37.97 -57.19
C PHE A 971 15.81 -37.07 -55.98
N ALA A 972 15.03 -37.56 -55.03
CA ALA A 972 14.95 -36.98 -53.70
C ALA A 972 15.02 -38.07 -52.64
N SER A 973 15.35 -37.68 -51.41
CA SER A 973 15.33 -38.56 -50.25
C SER A 973 14.42 -37.98 -49.17
N GLY A 974 13.87 -38.84 -48.32
CA GLY A 974 12.99 -38.44 -47.22
C GLY A 974 11.52 -38.36 -47.61
N THR A 975 10.67 -37.98 -46.66
CA THR A 975 9.20 -38.13 -46.70
C THR A 975 8.47 -37.17 -47.62
N GLY A 976 9.12 -36.11 -48.10
CA GLY A 976 8.44 -35.02 -48.81
C GLY A 976 7.63 -34.10 -47.87
N PRO A 977 6.75 -33.23 -48.41
CA PRO A 977 6.40 -33.16 -49.82
C PRO A 977 7.57 -32.67 -50.68
N HIS A 978 7.67 -33.21 -51.90
CA HIS A 978 8.73 -32.84 -52.84
C HIS A 978 8.15 -32.04 -54.00
N GLU A 979 8.66 -30.83 -54.22
CA GLU A 979 8.35 -30.00 -55.38
C GLU A 979 9.28 -30.34 -56.53
N ILE A 980 8.72 -30.95 -57.58
CA ILE A 980 9.51 -31.48 -58.68
C ILE A 980 9.12 -30.77 -59.97
N LYS A 981 10.11 -30.13 -60.59
CA LYS A 981 9.91 -29.44 -61.86
C LYS A 981 10.13 -30.39 -63.02
N PHE A 982 9.17 -30.47 -63.93
CA PHE A 982 9.30 -31.26 -65.13
C PHE A 982 9.53 -30.34 -66.34
N SER A 983 10.80 -30.16 -66.68
CA SER A 983 11.22 -29.19 -67.71
C SER A 983 11.15 -29.73 -69.14
N THR A 984 10.78 -31.00 -69.31
CA THR A 984 10.63 -31.67 -70.61
C THR A 984 9.26 -32.33 -70.72
N ALA A 985 8.66 -32.29 -71.91
CA ALA A 985 7.44 -33.04 -72.15
C ALA A 985 7.71 -34.56 -72.24
N GLY A 986 6.78 -35.35 -71.71
CA GLY A 986 6.86 -36.81 -71.65
C GLY A 986 6.02 -37.38 -70.51
N SER A 987 5.88 -38.71 -70.51
CA SER A 987 5.36 -39.46 -69.36
C SER A 987 6.51 -39.83 -68.45
N TYR A 988 6.33 -39.67 -67.14
CA TYR A 988 7.32 -39.96 -66.12
C TYR A 988 6.79 -41.05 -65.19
N ASP A 989 7.57 -42.11 -65.06
CA ASP A 989 7.37 -43.11 -64.01
C ASP A 989 7.92 -42.53 -62.72
N VAL A 990 7.12 -42.61 -61.65
CA VAL A 990 7.57 -42.18 -60.33
C VAL A 990 7.74 -43.43 -59.48
N THR A 991 8.91 -43.53 -58.86
CA THR A 991 9.30 -44.67 -58.04
C THR A 991 9.61 -44.20 -56.63
N LEU A 992 9.02 -44.88 -55.65
CA LEU A 992 9.34 -44.71 -54.24
C LEU A 992 9.91 -46.02 -53.69
N THR A 993 11.16 -45.97 -53.25
CA THR A 993 11.83 -47.09 -52.58
C THR A 993 11.88 -46.82 -51.08
N ALA A 994 11.31 -47.73 -50.30
CA ALA A 994 11.37 -47.72 -48.84
C ALA A 994 12.39 -48.76 -48.34
N GLU A 995 13.37 -48.33 -47.54
CA GLU A 995 14.21 -49.23 -46.74
C GLU A 995 13.48 -49.53 -45.44
N ASP A 996 13.28 -50.80 -45.08
CA ASP A 996 12.74 -51.16 -43.77
C ASP A 996 13.81 -51.08 -42.66
N LEU A 997 13.39 -51.13 -41.39
CA LEU A 997 14.33 -51.10 -40.25
C LEU A 997 15.32 -52.27 -40.22
N ASN A 998 15.04 -53.38 -40.92
CA ASN A 998 15.95 -54.52 -41.05
C ASN A 998 16.91 -54.36 -42.24
N GLY A 999 16.84 -53.24 -42.98
CA GLY A 999 17.65 -52.94 -44.15
C GLY A 999 17.16 -53.59 -45.45
N ALA A 1000 15.91 -54.08 -45.49
CA ALA A 1000 15.30 -54.60 -46.71
C ALA A 1000 14.65 -53.47 -47.51
N PHE A 1001 14.88 -53.44 -48.82
CA PHE A 1001 14.30 -52.43 -49.71
C PHE A 1001 13.04 -52.98 -50.39
N VAL A 1002 11.94 -52.24 -50.28
CA VAL A 1002 10.68 -52.46 -51.00
C VAL A 1002 10.44 -51.26 -51.91
N THR A 1003 9.86 -51.45 -53.08
CA THR A 1003 9.69 -50.37 -54.07
C THR A 1003 8.30 -50.41 -54.67
N GLU A 1004 7.70 -49.23 -54.80
CA GLU A 1004 6.47 -48.98 -55.55
C GLU A 1004 6.80 -48.07 -56.73
N THR A 1005 6.38 -48.47 -57.93
CA THR A 1005 6.52 -47.66 -59.15
C THR A 1005 5.14 -47.45 -59.74
N LYS A 1006 4.74 -46.18 -59.89
CA LYS A 1006 3.56 -45.80 -60.68
C LYS A 1006 4.05 -45.41 -62.07
N GLU A 1007 3.77 -46.29 -63.04
CA GLU A 1007 4.14 -46.14 -64.44
C GLU A 1007 3.27 -45.08 -65.12
N GLU A 1008 3.87 -44.25 -65.99
CA GLU A 1008 3.23 -43.13 -66.69
C GLU A 1008 2.41 -42.21 -65.76
N PHE A 1009 2.84 -42.10 -64.48
CA PHE A 1009 2.08 -41.44 -63.41
C PHE A 1009 1.94 -39.94 -63.64
N ILE A 1010 2.96 -39.31 -64.22
CA ILE A 1010 2.97 -37.88 -64.49
C ILE A 1010 3.13 -37.66 -65.98
N ASN A 1011 2.20 -36.93 -66.58
CA ASN A 1011 2.19 -36.64 -68.01
C ASN A 1011 2.39 -35.15 -68.24
N ILE A 1012 3.52 -34.80 -68.85
CA ILE A 1012 3.92 -33.42 -69.14
C ILE A 1012 3.75 -33.15 -70.64
N GLY A 1013 2.82 -32.27 -70.98
CA GLY A 1013 2.56 -31.84 -72.35
C GLY A 1013 3.61 -30.84 -72.87
N LEU A 1014 3.89 -30.88 -74.18
CA LEU A 1014 4.74 -29.88 -74.84
C LEU A 1014 4.09 -28.50 -74.80
N ASN A 1015 4.89 -27.47 -74.51
CA ASN A 1015 4.44 -26.09 -74.74
C ASN A 1015 4.33 -25.87 -76.25
N HIS A 1016 3.11 -25.61 -76.72
CA HIS A 1016 2.86 -25.34 -78.13
C HIS A 1016 3.09 -23.85 -78.43
N PHE A 1017 3.73 -23.55 -79.56
CA PHE A 1017 3.85 -22.18 -80.08
C PHE A 1017 3.04 -22.10 -81.38
N PRO A 1018 1.73 -21.84 -81.31
CA PRO A 1018 0.92 -21.77 -82.50
C PRO A 1018 1.45 -20.67 -83.44
N SER A 1019 1.42 -20.90 -84.75
CA SER A 1019 1.84 -19.89 -85.72
C SER A 1019 0.62 -19.24 -86.35
N ILE A 1020 0.65 -17.92 -86.56
CA ILE A 1020 -0.35 -17.24 -87.39
C ILE A 1020 0.18 -17.19 -88.82
N SER A 1021 -0.62 -17.69 -89.76
CA SER A 1021 -0.43 -17.45 -91.19
C SER A 1021 -1.35 -16.33 -91.64
N ILE A 1022 -0.79 -15.37 -92.36
CA ILE A 1022 -1.45 -14.14 -92.78
C ILE A 1022 -1.87 -14.29 -94.24
N GLY A 1023 -3.17 -14.27 -94.51
CA GLY A 1023 -3.75 -14.33 -95.85
C GLY A 1023 -3.57 -13.04 -96.67
N GLU A 1024 -3.91 -13.09 -97.97
CA GLU A 1024 -3.90 -11.90 -98.82
C GLU A 1024 -4.93 -10.87 -98.32
N ARG A 1025 -4.54 -9.60 -98.31
CA ARG A 1025 -5.42 -8.48 -97.95
C ARG A 1025 -6.55 -8.37 -98.97
N SER A 1026 -7.78 -8.34 -98.48
CA SER A 1026 -8.96 -8.20 -99.32
C SER A 1026 -9.13 -6.75 -99.82
N ASN A 1027 -10.00 -6.55 -100.81
CA ASN A 1027 -10.28 -5.22 -101.37
C ASN A 1027 -10.96 -4.26 -100.37
N ASP A 1028 -11.57 -4.78 -99.31
CA ASP A 1028 -12.14 -4.07 -98.17
C ASP A 1028 -11.15 -3.89 -97.01
N PHE A 1029 -9.85 -4.14 -97.26
CA PHE A 1029 -8.72 -3.92 -96.36
C PHE A 1029 -8.67 -4.84 -95.12
N THR A 1030 -9.42 -5.95 -95.11
CA THR A 1030 -9.36 -6.97 -94.04
C THR A 1030 -8.33 -8.05 -94.36
N VAL A 1031 -7.85 -8.77 -93.35
CA VAL A 1031 -6.81 -9.80 -93.48
C VAL A 1031 -7.25 -11.06 -92.74
N LEU A 1032 -7.29 -12.21 -93.43
CA LEU A 1032 -7.61 -13.49 -92.78
C LEU A 1032 -6.36 -14.03 -92.07
N LEU A 1033 -6.45 -14.20 -90.77
CA LEU A 1033 -5.44 -14.84 -89.94
C LEU A 1033 -5.85 -16.29 -89.73
N THR A 1034 -4.91 -17.22 -89.88
CA THR A 1034 -5.14 -18.65 -89.66
C THR A 1034 -4.08 -19.19 -88.71
N ALA A 1035 -4.51 -19.66 -87.54
CA ALA A 1035 -3.67 -20.33 -86.56
C ALA A 1035 -3.26 -21.72 -87.05
N SER A 1036 -2.09 -22.21 -86.64
CA SER A 1036 -1.75 -23.63 -86.73
C SER A 1036 -2.75 -24.49 -85.96
N GLU A 1037 -2.90 -25.76 -86.35
CA GLU A 1037 -3.90 -26.69 -85.80
C GLU A 1037 -3.79 -26.88 -84.27
N GLY A 1038 -4.94 -27.06 -83.61
CA GLY A 1038 -5.13 -27.32 -82.19
C GLY A 1038 -6.61 -27.57 -81.83
N GLU A 1039 -6.88 -27.92 -80.58
CA GLU A 1039 -8.19 -28.39 -80.09
C GLU A 1039 -9.17 -27.25 -79.81
N SER A 1040 -8.68 -26.10 -79.36
CA SER A 1040 -9.47 -24.88 -79.22
C SER A 1040 -8.61 -23.64 -79.40
N TYR A 1041 -9.24 -22.51 -79.75
CA TYR A 1041 -8.56 -21.26 -80.06
C TYR A 1041 -9.19 -20.11 -79.26
N GLN A 1042 -8.41 -19.07 -79.00
CA GLN A 1042 -8.90 -17.78 -78.52
C GLN A 1042 -8.00 -16.67 -79.07
N TRP A 1043 -8.54 -15.78 -79.89
CA TRP A 1043 -7.77 -14.67 -80.47
C TRP A 1043 -7.75 -13.44 -79.57
N PHE A 1044 -6.68 -12.67 -79.67
CA PHE A 1044 -6.43 -11.44 -78.92
C PHE A 1044 -6.04 -10.30 -79.86
N LEU A 1045 -6.45 -9.07 -79.52
CA LEU A 1045 -6.05 -7.83 -80.19
C LEU A 1045 -5.43 -6.88 -79.15
N ASN A 1046 -4.18 -6.49 -79.38
CA ASN A 1046 -3.42 -5.58 -78.49
C ASN A 1046 -3.38 -6.03 -77.02
N GLY A 1047 -3.49 -7.34 -76.76
CA GLY A 1047 -3.50 -7.94 -75.43
C GLY A 1047 -4.88 -8.33 -74.90
N ASP A 1048 -5.96 -7.82 -75.48
CA ASP A 1048 -7.33 -8.09 -75.03
C ASP A 1048 -7.96 -9.25 -75.80
N SER A 1049 -8.69 -10.15 -75.10
CA SER A 1049 -9.39 -11.28 -75.73
C SER A 1049 -10.52 -10.76 -76.63
N ILE A 1050 -10.58 -11.25 -77.86
CA ILE A 1050 -11.67 -10.94 -78.79
C ILE A 1050 -12.83 -11.90 -78.51
N PRO A 1051 -14.02 -11.41 -78.09
CA PRO A 1051 -15.16 -12.27 -77.80
C PRO A 1051 -15.55 -13.14 -79.00
N ASP A 1052 -15.87 -14.41 -78.72
CA ASP A 1052 -16.32 -15.41 -79.70
C ASP A 1052 -15.33 -15.75 -80.83
N ALA A 1053 -14.11 -15.21 -80.78
CA ALA A 1053 -13.04 -15.55 -81.71
C ALA A 1053 -12.35 -16.85 -81.28
N THR A 1054 -13.09 -17.96 -81.35
CA THR A 1054 -12.63 -19.28 -80.87
C THR A 1054 -12.35 -20.29 -81.98
N GLU A 1055 -12.45 -19.85 -83.23
CA GLU A 1055 -12.16 -20.65 -84.42
C GLU A 1055 -10.67 -20.58 -84.78
N GLN A 1056 -10.20 -21.58 -85.53
CA GLN A 1056 -8.82 -21.62 -86.03
C GLN A 1056 -8.44 -20.41 -86.90
N THR A 1057 -9.43 -19.78 -87.52
CA THR A 1057 -9.24 -18.60 -88.37
C THR A 1057 -9.96 -17.38 -87.80
N TYR A 1058 -9.34 -16.21 -87.89
CA TYR A 1058 -9.93 -14.94 -87.49
C TYR A 1058 -9.73 -13.87 -88.57
N LEU A 1059 -10.78 -13.10 -88.88
CA LEU A 1059 -10.71 -12.03 -89.86
C LEU A 1059 -10.34 -10.70 -89.17
N ALA A 1060 -9.10 -10.26 -89.32
CA ALA A 1060 -8.60 -9.01 -88.76
C ALA A 1060 -9.12 -7.81 -89.56
N ILE A 1061 -9.80 -6.89 -88.85
CA ILE A 1061 -10.43 -5.69 -89.41
C ILE A 1061 -9.87 -4.39 -88.82
N GLU A 1062 -9.06 -4.47 -87.77
CA GLU A 1062 -8.45 -3.32 -87.07
C GLU A 1062 -6.92 -3.40 -87.15
N ASP A 1063 -6.26 -2.24 -87.07
CA ASP A 1063 -4.80 -2.18 -86.93
C ASP A 1063 -4.43 -2.66 -85.53
N GLY A 1064 -3.47 -3.57 -85.42
CA GLY A 1064 -2.96 -3.94 -84.13
C GLY A 1064 -2.16 -5.23 -84.09
N GLN A 1065 -1.85 -5.61 -82.86
CA GLN A 1065 -1.10 -6.78 -82.48
C GLN A 1065 -2.05 -7.94 -82.27
N TYR A 1066 -2.06 -8.89 -83.19
CA TYR A 1066 -2.86 -10.10 -83.08
C TYR A 1066 -2.00 -11.27 -82.61
N TYR A 1067 -2.54 -12.03 -81.66
CA TYR A 1067 -2.03 -13.36 -81.31
C TYR A 1067 -3.20 -14.28 -80.94
N VAL A 1068 -2.95 -15.58 -80.92
CA VAL A 1068 -3.96 -16.59 -80.62
C VAL A 1068 -3.43 -17.53 -79.54
N ALA A 1069 -4.25 -17.81 -78.54
CA ALA A 1069 -4.05 -18.91 -77.62
C ALA A 1069 -4.66 -20.18 -78.23
N VAL A 1070 -3.92 -21.26 -78.27
CA VAL A 1070 -4.35 -22.56 -78.81
C VAL A 1070 -4.14 -23.63 -77.76
N LEU A 1071 -5.20 -24.34 -77.41
CA LEU A 1071 -5.12 -25.53 -76.56
C LEU A 1071 -4.72 -26.72 -77.42
N VAL A 1072 -3.65 -27.42 -77.06
CA VAL A 1072 -3.26 -28.69 -77.68
C VAL A 1072 -2.82 -29.63 -76.58
N GLU A 1073 -3.42 -30.81 -76.49
CA GLU A 1073 -3.06 -31.85 -75.51
C GLU A 1073 -3.02 -31.30 -74.06
N ASN A 1074 -4.06 -30.53 -73.69
CA ASN A 1074 -4.22 -29.86 -72.38
C ASN A 1074 -3.23 -28.72 -72.06
N CYS A 1075 -2.38 -28.31 -73.01
CA CYS A 1075 -1.47 -27.17 -72.86
C CYS A 1075 -1.86 -25.98 -73.72
N VAL A 1076 -1.93 -24.79 -73.11
CA VAL A 1076 -2.27 -23.54 -73.81
C VAL A 1076 -1.01 -22.89 -74.35
N GLY A 1077 -0.86 -22.92 -75.67
CA GLY A 1077 0.20 -22.25 -76.39
C GLY A 1077 -0.23 -20.88 -76.92
N PHE A 1078 0.62 -19.86 -76.85
CA PHE A 1078 0.34 -18.56 -77.46
C PHE A 1078 1.18 -18.36 -78.71
N SER A 1079 0.56 -17.79 -79.75
CA SER A 1079 1.29 -17.48 -80.98
C SER A 1079 2.20 -16.28 -80.78
N ASN A 1080 3.14 -16.13 -81.70
CA ASN A 1080 3.82 -14.84 -81.85
C ASN A 1080 2.77 -13.75 -82.11
N VAL A 1081 3.10 -12.55 -81.62
CA VAL A 1081 2.31 -11.35 -81.87
C VAL A 1081 2.65 -10.84 -83.26
N ASP A 1082 1.68 -10.87 -84.17
CA ASP A 1082 1.81 -10.27 -85.51
C ASP A 1082 1.17 -8.88 -85.56
N ASN A 1083 1.95 -7.91 -86.03
CA ASN A 1083 1.44 -6.57 -86.31
C ASN A 1083 0.68 -6.59 -87.64
N ILE A 1084 -0.64 -6.55 -87.58
CA ILE A 1084 -1.49 -6.44 -88.76
C ILE A 1084 -1.84 -4.97 -88.97
N ILE A 1085 -1.52 -4.47 -90.17
CA ILE A 1085 -1.86 -3.11 -90.60
C ILE A 1085 -2.96 -3.24 -91.66
N THR A 1086 -4.18 -2.92 -91.26
CA THR A 1086 -5.37 -2.78 -92.10
C THR A 1086 -5.57 -1.34 -92.59
N SER A 1087 -4.79 -0.34 -92.12
CA SER A 1087 -4.72 1.04 -92.64
C SER A 1087 -3.63 1.26 -93.71
N ASN A 1088 -3.44 2.48 -94.24
CA ASN A 1088 -2.83 2.71 -95.57
C ASN A 1088 -1.49 3.49 -95.59
N ASP A 1089 -0.66 3.47 -94.54
CA ASP A 1089 0.61 4.24 -94.49
C ASP A 1089 1.89 3.37 -94.34
N SER A 1090 2.95 3.70 -95.10
CA SER A 1090 4.21 2.93 -95.29
C SER A 1090 5.47 3.50 -94.58
N PRO A 1091 6.57 2.72 -94.37
CA PRO A 1091 7.58 2.90 -93.30
C PRO A 1091 9.00 3.38 -93.73
N LEU A 1092 9.73 4.02 -92.80
CA LEU A 1092 11.20 4.24 -92.86
C LEU A 1092 11.94 2.97 -92.38
N ALA A 1093 12.18 2.03 -93.29
CA ALA A 1093 13.02 0.86 -93.04
C ALA A 1093 14.13 0.78 -94.10
N ARG A 1094 15.40 0.75 -93.63
CA ARG A 1094 16.67 0.48 -94.33
C ARG A 1094 17.43 1.72 -94.85
N SER A 1095 18.61 2.00 -94.25
CA SER A 1095 19.91 2.01 -94.98
C SER A 1095 21.05 2.83 -94.31
N PHE A 1096 21.86 2.18 -93.47
CA PHE A 1096 23.24 2.61 -93.19
C PHE A 1096 24.20 1.41 -93.17
N SER A 1097 25.46 1.66 -93.52
CA SER A 1097 26.52 0.65 -93.60
C SER A 1097 27.73 1.05 -92.75
N ALA A 1098 28.38 0.06 -92.15
CA ALA A 1098 29.61 0.24 -91.36
C ALA A 1098 30.73 -0.67 -91.90
N PHE A 1099 31.90 -0.12 -92.20
CA PHE A 1099 33.01 -0.86 -92.83
C PHE A 1099 34.39 -0.20 -92.61
N PRO A 1100 35.50 -0.89 -92.90
CA PRO A 1100 35.61 -2.34 -92.74
C PRO A 1100 35.49 -2.74 -91.26
N ASN A 1101 35.35 -4.04 -90.96
CA ASN A 1101 35.47 -4.52 -89.58
C ASN A 1101 36.83 -4.05 -89.01
N PRO A 1102 36.88 -3.38 -87.85
CA PRO A 1102 38.12 -2.79 -87.37
C PRO A 1102 39.13 -3.88 -86.98
N LEU A 1103 40.27 -3.94 -87.67
CA LEU A 1103 41.34 -4.90 -87.40
C LEU A 1103 42.42 -4.30 -86.49
N ASN A 1104 43.01 -5.16 -85.66
CA ASN A 1104 43.95 -4.93 -84.55
C ASN A 1104 45.04 -3.86 -84.68
N LYS A 1105 45.44 -3.42 -85.88
CA LYS A 1105 46.53 -2.44 -86.05
C LYS A 1105 46.10 -0.98 -86.15
N ASN A 1106 44.84 -0.66 -86.45
CA ASN A 1106 44.34 0.73 -86.50
C ASN A 1106 42.95 0.96 -85.86
N ARG A 1107 42.17 -0.10 -85.52
CA ARG A 1107 40.86 -0.07 -84.81
C ARG A 1107 39.96 1.15 -85.12
N ALA A 1108 39.78 1.47 -86.40
CA ALA A 1108 38.87 2.52 -86.86
C ALA A 1108 37.69 1.92 -87.64
N LEU A 1109 36.47 2.43 -87.41
CA LEU A 1109 35.23 2.01 -88.08
C LEU A 1109 34.62 3.17 -88.86
N ASN A 1110 34.35 2.98 -90.15
CA ASN A 1110 33.68 4.00 -90.95
C ASN A 1110 32.17 3.77 -91.06
N ILE A 1111 31.37 4.83 -90.99
CA ILE A 1111 29.91 4.79 -91.17
C ILE A 1111 29.49 5.65 -92.37
N SER A 1112 28.60 5.09 -93.21
CA SER A 1112 27.96 5.80 -94.34
C SER A 1112 26.46 5.51 -94.43
N PHE A 1113 25.67 6.48 -94.88
CA PHE A 1113 24.21 6.37 -95.06
C PHE A 1113 23.83 6.34 -96.54
N GLU A 1114 22.85 5.50 -96.92
CA GLU A 1114 22.46 5.39 -98.35
C GLU A 1114 21.40 6.41 -98.77
N ASN A 1115 20.71 7.07 -97.81
CA ASN A 1115 19.64 8.04 -98.09
C ASN A 1115 20.04 9.51 -97.81
N GLU A 1116 19.51 10.42 -98.64
CA GLU A 1116 19.91 11.85 -98.69
C GLU A 1116 19.53 12.72 -97.49
N TYR A 1117 18.72 12.24 -96.56
CA TYR A 1117 18.21 13.07 -95.47
C TYR A 1117 18.25 12.34 -94.13
N LEU A 1118 19.31 12.61 -93.36
CA LEU A 1118 19.29 12.48 -91.92
C LEU A 1118 19.54 13.88 -91.34
N GLY A 1119 18.74 14.28 -90.35
CA GLY A 1119 19.07 15.43 -89.51
C GLY A 1119 20.33 15.15 -88.68
N ASP A 1120 20.61 15.98 -87.68
CA ASP A 1120 21.70 15.67 -86.74
C ASP A 1120 21.44 14.30 -86.09
N TYR A 1121 22.43 13.42 -86.14
CA TYR A 1121 22.30 12.04 -85.67
C TYR A 1121 23.37 11.73 -84.62
N ASN A 1122 23.04 10.80 -83.73
CA ASN A 1122 23.96 10.29 -82.73
C ASN A 1122 24.39 8.87 -83.09
N VAL A 1123 25.70 8.62 -83.06
CA VAL A 1123 26.26 7.27 -83.19
C VAL A 1123 26.72 6.80 -81.83
N GLU A 1124 26.31 5.60 -81.45
CA GLU A 1124 26.68 4.99 -80.18
C GLU A 1124 27.15 3.55 -80.42
N VAL A 1125 28.18 3.12 -79.70
CA VAL A 1125 28.67 1.74 -79.76
C VAL A 1125 28.56 1.12 -78.37
N TYR A 1126 27.89 -0.02 -78.30
CA TYR A 1126 27.65 -0.77 -77.08
C TYR A 1126 28.31 -2.15 -77.16
N SER A 1127 28.89 -2.61 -76.06
CA SER A 1127 29.20 -4.05 -75.93
C SER A 1127 27.90 -4.85 -75.81
N LEU A 1128 27.94 -6.16 -76.07
CA LEU A 1128 26.74 -7.02 -75.94
C LEU A 1128 26.09 -6.97 -74.55
N ASN A 1129 26.86 -6.71 -73.49
CA ASN A 1129 26.35 -6.55 -72.12
C ASN A 1129 25.74 -5.15 -71.86
N GLY A 1130 25.48 -4.36 -72.91
CA GLY A 1130 24.82 -3.05 -72.81
C GLY A 1130 25.69 -1.87 -72.38
N ARG A 1131 27.01 -2.07 -72.16
CA ARG A 1131 27.92 -0.97 -71.80
C ARG A 1131 28.25 -0.12 -73.03
N ARG A 1132 27.90 1.16 -73.01
CA ARG A 1132 28.28 2.13 -74.06
C ARG A 1132 29.77 2.43 -73.98
N ILE A 1133 30.51 2.11 -75.04
CA ILE A 1133 31.97 2.33 -75.14
C ILE A 1133 32.34 3.51 -76.03
N PHE A 1134 31.42 3.95 -76.90
CA PHE A 1134 31.55 5.14 -77.71
C PHE A 1134 30.20 5.83 -77.87
N SER A 1135 30.20 7.17 -77.90
CA SER A 1135 29.03 7.97 -78.26
C SER A 1135 29.51 9.31 -78.78
N GLU A 1136 29.10 9.65 -79.99
CA GLU A 1136 29.39 10.95 -80.58
C GLU A 1136 28.27 11.38 -81.50
N LYS A 1137 27.94 12.68 -81.40
CA LYS A 1137 26.91 13.29 -82.21
C LYS A 1137 27.54 13.96 -83.41
N PHE A 1138 27.04 13.62 -84.59
CA PHE A 1138 27.49 14.18 -85.84
C PHE A 1138 26.43 15.15 -86.37
N ASN A 1139 26.89 16.31 -86.80
CA ASN A 1139 26.04 17.33 -87.40
C ASN A 1139 25.80 17.00 -88.88
N LYS A 1140 24.66 17.43 -89.41
CA LYS A 1140 24.20 17.20 -90.79
C LYS A 1140 25.32 17.08 -91.84
N VAL A 1141 25.28 15.98 -92.60
CA VAL A 1141 26.22 15.73 -93.70
C VAL A 1141 25.47 15.40 -95.00
N SER A 1142 25.87 16.01 -96.11
CA SER A 1142 25.36 15.66 -97.45
C SER A 1142 25.91 14.30 -97.91
N THR A 1143 25.20 13.64 -98.82
CA THR A 1143 25.50 12.28 -99.29
C THR A 1143 26.95 12.02 -99.67
N GLN A 1144 27.45 10.84 -99.23
CA GLN A 1144 28.78 10.26 -99.48
C GLN A 1144 29.97 10.67 -98.58
N GLU A 1145 29.78 11.46 -97.51
CA GLU A 1145 30.85 11.58 -96.51
C GLU A 1145 30.86 10.36 -95.57
N VAL A 1146 32.07 9.84 -95.35
CA VAL A 1146 32.32 8.67 -94.52
C VAL A 1146 32.87 9.15 -93.18
N GLN A 1147 32.18 8.85 -92.08
CA GLN A 1147 32.62 9.25 -90.75
C GLN A 1147 33.44 8.14 -90.10
N GLU A 1148 34.71 8.42 -89.79
CA GLU A 1148 35.62 7.49 -89.12
C GLU A 1148 35.51 7.60 -87.60
N ILE A 1149 35.28 6.48 -86.94
CA ILE A 1149 35.16 6.36 -85.49
C ILE A 1149 36.40 5.61 -84.96
N ASP A 1150 37.16 6.25 -84.06
CA ASP A 1150 38.32 5.64 -83.41
C ASP A 1150 37.89 4.76 -82.21
N LEU A 1151 38.04 3.45 -82.38
CA LEU A 1151 37.72 2.42 -81.38
C LEU A 1151 38.97 1.78 -80.76
N LYS A 1152 40.14 2.45 -80.77
CA LYS A 1152 41.39 1.89 -80.20
C LYS A 1152 41.30 1.46 -78.73
N LYS A 1153 40.36 2.03 -77.96
CA LYS A 1153 40.13 1.64 -76.55
C LYS A 1153 39.17 0.45 -76.38
N ALA A 1154 38.42 0.06 -77.41
CA ALA A 1154 37.54 -1.11 -77.38
C ALA A 1154 38.39 -2.39 -77.41
N ILE A 1155 38.04 -3.39 -76.62
CA ILE A 1155 38.69 -4.72 -76.64
C ILE A 1155 38.13 -5.57 -77.80
N GLU A 1156 38.80 -6.67 -78.16
CA GLU A 1156 38.30 -7.59 -79.19
C GLU A 1156 36.96 -8.20 -78.76
N GLY A 1157 35.98 -8.25 -79.67
CA GLY A 1157 34.63 -8.72 -79.38
C GLY A 1157 33.54 -8.19 -80.31
N LEU A 1158 32.32 -8.68 -80.14
CA LEU A 1158 31.15 -8.24 -80.91
C LEU A 1158 30.51 -7.02 -80.25
N TYR A 1159 30.24 -6.00 -81.05
CA TYR A 1159 29.65 -4.73 -80.63
C TYR A 1159 28.41 -4.41 -81.43
N LEU A 1160 27.52 -3.62 -80.84
CA LEU A 1160 26.33 -3.08 -81.47
C LEU A 1160 26.51 -1.58 -81.71
N VAL A 1161 26.44 -1.17 -82.97
CA VAL A 1161 26.48 0.24 -83.38
C VAL A 1161 25.03 0.69 -83.60
N ARG A 1162 24.59 1.69 -82.83
CA ARG A 1162 23.27 2.30 -82.91
C ARG A 1162 23.40 3.69 -83.52
N VAL A 1163 22.54 4.00 -84.50
CA VAL A 1163 22.34 5.36 -85.02
C VAL A 1163 20.95 5.84 -84.68
N THR A 1164 20.85 7.04 -84.14
CA THR A 1164 19.57 7.63 -83.69
C THR A 1164 19.39 9.03 -84.27
N THR A 1165 18.20 9.32 -84.80
CA THR A 1165 17.79 10.66 -85.28
C THR A 1165 16.40 10.98 -84.73
N GLY A 1166 16.29 12.04 -83.91
CA GLY A 1166 15.04 12.35 -83.21
C GLY A 1166 14.55 11.17 -82.35
N SER A 1167 13.32 10.70 -82.60
CA SER A 1167 12.70 9.55 -81.92
C SER A 1167 12.94 8.20 -82.61
N GLN A 1168 13.65 8.16 -83.75
CA GLN A 1168 13.90 6.93 -84.50
C GLN A 1168 15.32 6.42 -84.28
N SER A 1169 15.48 5.09 -84.16
CA SER A 1169 16.79 4.45 -84.02
C SER A 1169 16.92 3.21 -84.91
N THR A 1170 18.13 2.93 -85.38
CA THR A 1170 18.50 1.71 -86.12
C THR A 1170 19.87 1.20 -85.67
N GLN A 1171 20.17 -0.08 -85.85
CA GLN A 1171 21.34 -0.74 -85.27
C GLN A 1171 21.96 -1.77 -86.21
N ILE A 1172 23.28 -1.94 -86.16
CA ILE A 1172 24.03 -3.01 -86.83
C ILE A 1172 25.08 -3.61 -85.88
N LYS A 1173 25.40 -4.89 -86.06
CA LYS A 1173 26.46 -5.58 -85.29
C LYS A 1173 27.79 -5.46 -86.05
N VAL A 1174 28.87 -5.19 -85.32
CA VAL A 1174 30.25 -5.08 -85.85
C VAL A 1174 31.18 -5.91 -84.96
N LEU A 1175 32.06 -6.70 -85.57
CA LEU A 1175 33.04 -7.50 -84.84
C LEU A 1175 34.39 -6.76 -84.89
N ILE A 1176 34.98 -6.51 -83.72
CA ILE A 1176 36.32 -5.96 -83.60
C ILE A 1176 37.28 -7.12 -83.36
N GLU A 1177 38.17 -7.37 -84.33
CA GLU A 1177 39.14 -8.48 -84.35
C GLU A 1177 40.59 -8.03 -84.10
#